data_AF-A0A352W4T0-F1
#
_entry.id   AF-A0A352W4T0-F1
#
_cell.length_a   1.000
_cell.length_b   1.000
_cell.length_c   1.000
_cell.angle_alpha   90.00
_cell.angle_beta   90.00
_cell.angle_gamma   90.00
#
_symmetry.space_group_name_H-M   'P 1'
#
loop_
_entity.id
_entity.type
_entity.pdbx_description
1 polymer ?
#
loop_
_entity_poly.entity_id
_entity_poly.type
_entity_poly.pdbx_seq_one_letter_code
_entity_poly.pdbx_strand_id
1 'polypeptide(L)'
;MAERTAVALWGHDAGQLMKEVYAWGLSYAAACAPRATMAGMKNNFKRYKELGEMMSIAANKACAALDQLWSRHNLEKTAGRQIIDKFSYPYFIETRRMVKAARVYAAVHFRLESANEFIINGDIDRAGSEIAGARNDLKRYAQEYAASIAEMKNEGGVFDHSLFVAYIKRFPGAKVMDPNFSELEKKIADLDAGKLALFQEYNVPQWFKDEMSNITLTAVKTSSIILDGFLSESAWAQAQPVERFVAWKVLKHIDTPAAAYFTYDENNLYLGFRAEQKYIASIAEPKRSLKEYPSTESIEVFIVPDADKPAIFYQIVVDTAANIFTIKNGEKAEIGWDGKMRAAVKKDKSGWSLELAMPFASFGKKPDANWKAIVAYNHISDPAKKQMDNYSCVFFDGKLYKTVELYSSLSFSASTGTFKAAAPELFVSKTGMVEKTHERGAGSLVSYLPRLETSRPLYDVVINARFLDSSKKQVFMEKIYSASYLPLLWTLSAPVQTQLETAHDALILELDAQYKTIDGKANRVTIGAMLGDTGKFLKEEDIYAPGDKAGFFGIANPFWFESLAGGEPLISFEKGTIEFWLKVDGDITPPAEQYGSNKYRSFLYWGKFQAKYPAGNNVHCMTIYQDKKYANIYFAICNENYDKRITYIQGVEGWKKNTWLHLAFVWNLNQDGKAIMEIYVNGKLSSVPVKDKKGENDSAFLIKPATYGVQAGSFPSGEMPASAVIQNLCISREMTYRKDFTPQISVSEPENGVWFSGNKTLEGKFKINGKKGTILAKAGSLIKK
;
A
#
# COMPACT_ATOMS: atom_id res chain seq x y z
N MET A 1 -32.20 26.46 -14.55
CA MET A 1 -32.39 26.77 -13.11
C MET A 1 -31.52 27.95 -12.68
N ALA A 2 -30.20 27.90 -12.87
CA ALA A 2 -29.26 28.99 -12.53
C ALA A 2 -29.64 30.38 -13.06
N GLU A 3 -30.03 30.48 -14.34
CA GLU A 3 -30.49 31.75 -14.93
C GLU A 3 -31.77 32.28 -14.27
N ARG A 4 -32.76 31.43 -14.02
CA ARG A 4 -34.00 31.82 -13.32
C ARG A 4 -33.70 32.31 -11.90
N THR A 5 -32.80 31.62 -11.19
CA THR A 5 -32.34 32.02 -9.85
C THR A 5 -31.62 33.37 -9.89
N ALA A 6 -30.73 33.58 -10.87
CA ALA A 6 -29.99 34.83 -11.01
C ALA A 6 -30.91 36.00 -11.38
N VAL A 7 -31.84 35.81 -12.32
CA VAL A 7 -32.81 36.85 -12.70
C VAL A 7 -33.76 37.19 -11.55
N ALA A 8 -34.18 36.19 -10.76
CA ALA A 8 -35.04 36.42 -9.59
C ALA A 8 -34.33 37.20 -8.48
N LEU A 9 -33.01 37.00 -8.30
CA LEU A 9 -32.24 37.66 -7.24
C LEU A 9 -31.68 39.03 -7.65
N TRP A 10 -31.36 39.23 -8.92
CA TRP A 10 -30.60 40.40 -9.39
C TRP A 10 -31.33 41.23 -10.46
N GLY A 11 -32.54 40.85 -10.84
CA GLY A 11 -33.25 41.44 -11.98
C GLY A 11 -32.74 40.92 -13.33
N HIS A 12 -33.42 41.27 -14.42
CA HIS A 12 -33.13 40.72 -15.74
C HIS A 12 -31.70 41.02 -16.23
N ASP A 13 -31.29 42.29 -16.21
CA ASP A 13 -30.04 42.73 -16.84
C ASP A 13 -28.79 42.28 -16.08
N ALA A 14 -28.79 42.33 -14.75
CA ALA A 14 -27.71 41.80 -13.93
C ALA A 14 -27.80 40.26 -13.80
N GLY A 15 -29.00 39.69 -13.76
CA GLY A 15 -29.23 38.24 -13.68
C GLY A 15 -28.66 37.47 -14.87
N GLN A 16 -28.74 38.02 -16.09
CA GLN A 16 -28.12 37.42 -17.28
C GLN A 16 -26.59 37.29 -17.16
N LEU A 17 -25.94 38.27 -16.52
CA LEU A 17 -24.50 38.23 -16.25
C LEU A 17 -24.17 37.33 -15.05
N MET A 18 -25.05 37.27 -14.05
CA MET A 18 -24.85 36.53 -12.80
C MET A 18 -25.13 35.02 -12.90
N LYS A 19 -25.70 34.53 -14.00
CA LYS A 19 -26.05 33.10 -14.15
C LYS A 19 -24.87 32.15 -13.90
N GLU A 20 -23.66 32.54 -14.31
CA GLU A 20 -22.44 31.75 -14.13
C GLU A 20 -22.02 31.61 -12.66
N VAL A 21 -22.41 32.53 -11.79
CA VAL A 21 -22.15 32.42 -10.34
C VAL A 21 -22.89 31.21 -9.73
N TYR A 22 -24.05 30.87 -10.28
CA TYR A 22 -24.92 29.80 -9.78
C TYR A 22 -24.84 28.50 -10.60
N ALA A 23 -24.39 28.57 -11.86
CA ALA A 23 -24.36 27.44 -12.78
C ALA A 23 -23.38 26.33 -12.35
N TRP A 24 -22.31 26.69 -11.63
CA TRP A 24 -21.20 25.78 -11.32
C TRP A 24 -21.17 25.31 -9.86
N GLY A 25 -22.18 25.64 -9.06
CA GLY A 25 -22.33 25.11 -7.70
C GLY A 25 -21.18 25.46 -6.74
N LEU A 26 -20.62 26.67 -6.84
CA LEU A 26 -19.53 27.12 -5.98
C LEU A 26 -19.95 27.03 -4.50
N SER A 27 -19.21 26.22 -3.73
CA SER A 27 -19.35 26.13 -2.28
C SER A 27 -18.18 26.83 -1.61
N TYR A 28 -18.48 27.92 -0.88
CA TYR A 28 -17.46 28.66 -0.13
C TYR A 28 -16.76 27.81 0.93
N ALA A 29 -17.49 26.86 1.54
CA ALA A 29 -16.93 25.95 2.55
C ALA A 29 -15.94 24.99 1.90
N ALA A 30 -16.33 24.41 0.75
CA ALA A 30 -15.46 23.49 0.02
C ALA A 30 -14.26 24.20 -0.59
N ALA A 31 -14.39 25.46 -1.01
CA ALA A 31 -13.28 26.27 -1.49
C ALA A 31 -12.27 26.54 -0.37
N CYS A 32 -12.72 27.04 0.80
CA CYS A 32 -11.83 27.44 1.90
C CYS A 32 -11.31 26.28 2.76
N ALA A 33 -12.11 25.23 2.94
CA ALA A 33 -11.81 24.14 3.86
C ALA A 33 -12.26 22.76 3.29
N PRO A 34 -11.76 22.35 2.11
CA PRO A 34 -12.24 21.16 1.39
C PRO A 34 -12.21 19.89 2.24
N ARG A 35 -11.15 19.70 3.05
CA ARG A 35 -11.00 18.54 3.94
C ARG A 35 -12.06 18.49 5.02
N ALA A 36 -12.36 19.62 5.67
CA ALA A 36 -13.37 19.70 6.72
C ALA A 36 -14.79 19.53 6.15
N THR A 37 -15.06 20.06 4.95
CA THR A 37 -16.36 19.90 4.28
C THR A 37 -16.66 18.44 3.97
N MET A 38 -15.66 17.68 3.49
CA MET A 38 -15.84 16.27 3.16
C MET A 38 -15.92 15.35 4.38
N ALA A 39 -15.26 15.69 5.50
CA ALA A 39 -15.31 14.88 6.73
C ALA A 39 -16.73 14.72 7.31
N GLY A 40 -17.64 15.65 7.00
CA GLY A 40 -19.04 15.59 7.39
C GLY A 40 -19.96 14.78 6.45
N MET A 41 -19.45 14.25 5.34
CA MET A 41 -20.24 13.49 4.35
C MET A 41 -20.10 11.98 4.60
N LYS A 42 -21.23 11.27 4.77
CA LYS A 42 -21.29 9.83 5.12
C LYS A 42 -20.80 8.87 4.03
N ASN A 43 -20.36 9.35 2.87
CA ASN A 43 -19.88 8.51 1.77
C ASN A 43 -18.35 8.53 1.70
N ASN A 44 -17.76 7.37 1.98
CA ASN A 44 -16.34 7.08 1.78
C ASN A 44 -15.99 7.25 0.29
N PHE A 45 -15.34 8.35 -0.11
CA PHE A 45 -14.20 8.34 -1.05
C PHE A 45 -13.47 9.69 -1.08
N LYS A 46 -12.14 9.61 -1.00
CA LYS A 46 -11.14 10.68 -1.07
C LYS A 46 -11.08 11.30 -2.47
N ARG A 47 -12.03 12.17 -2.83
CA ARG A 47 -12.00 12.95 -4.09
C ARG A 47 -11.64 14.42 -3.87
N TYR A 48 -10.58 14.66 -3.10
CA TYR A 48 -10.18 16.02 -2.70
C TYR A 48 -9.70 16.84 -3.88
N LYS A 49 -8.96 16.21 -4.80
CA LYS A 49 -8.46 16.86 -6.02
C LYS A 49 -9.62 17.22 -6.95
N GLU A 50 -10.55 16.31 -7.20
CA GLU A 50 -11.70 16.56 -8.09
C GLU A 50 -12.62 17.63 -7.50
N LEU A 51 -12.87 17.59 -6.18
CA LEU A 51 -13.60 18.67 -5.51
C LEU A 51 -12.85 20.01 -5.64
N GLY A 52 -11.53 20.01 -5.41
CA GLY A 52 -10.68 21.19 -5.56
C GLY A 52 -10.72 21.75 -6.99
N GLU A 53 -10.66 20.89 -7.99
CA GLU A 53 -10.74 21.23 -9.41
C GLU A 53 -12.09 21.88 -9.74
N MET A 54 -13.18 21.23 -9.34
CA MET A 54 -14.54 21.75 -9.50
C MET A 54 -14.68 23.13 -8.84
N MET A 55 -14.20 23.29 -7.60
CA MET A 55 -14.27 24.57 -6.89
C MET A 55 -13.40 25.64 -7.55
N SER A 56 -12.22 25.29 -8.06
CA SER A 56 -11.33 26.19 -8.80
C SER A 56 -11.99 26.69 -10.09
N ILE A 57 -12.59 25.79 -10.88
CA ILE A 57 -13.35 26.12 -12.09
C ILE A 57 -14.54 27.03 -11.75
N ALA A 58 -15.35 26.63 -10.77
CA ALA A 58 -16.54 27.37 -10.35
C ALA A 58 -16.17 28.79 -9.85
N ALA A 59 -15.12 28.92 -9.04
CA ALA A 59 -14.66 30.20 -8.52
C ALA A 59 -14.14 31.12 -9.63
N ASN A 60 -13.40 30.58 -10.61
CA ASN A 60 -12.92 31.37 -11.75
C ASN A 60 -14.09 31.87 -12.62
N LYS A 61 -15.08 31.01 -12.92
CA LYS A 61 -16.28 31.38 -13.69
C LYS A 61 -17.12 32.44 -12.96
N ALA A 62 -17.38 32.24 -11.68
CA ALA A 62 -18.12 33.18 -10.85
C ALA A 62 -17.39 34.54 -10.75
N CYS A 63 -16.07 34.51 -10.57
CA CYS A 63 -15.26 35.73 -10.49
C CYS A 63 -15.30 36.54 -11.78
N ALA A 64 -15.19 35.89 -12.94
CA ALA A 64 -15.28 36.55 -14.25
C ALA A 64 -16.64 37.21 -14.47
N ALA A 65 -17.74 36.52 -14.12
CA ALA A 65 -19.09 37.07 -14.21
C ALA A 65 -19.30 38.30 -13.33
N LEU A 66 -18.80 38.25 -12.09
CA LEU A 66 -18.87 39.37 -11.15
C LEU A 66 -18.03 40.57 -11.60
N ASP A 67 -16.84 40.35 -12.17
CA ASP A 67 -16.00 41.43 -12.72
C ASP A 67 -16.63 42.05 -13.97
N GLN A 68 -17.29 41.25 -14.81
CA GLN A 68 -18.05 41.75 -15.95
C GLN A 68 -19.24 42.61 -15.49
N LEU A 69 -20.00 42.16 -14.50
CA LEU A 69 -21.10 42.93 -13.92
C LEU A 69 -20.60 44.21 -13.24
N TRP A 70 -19.49 44.15 -12.51
CA TRP A 70 -18.85 45.32 -11.89
C TRP A 70 -18.47 46.38 -12.92
N SER A 71 -17.79 45.96 -13.99
CA SER A 71 -17.39 46.84 -15.09
C SER A 71 -18.61 47.49 -15.76
N ARG A 72 -19.65 46.70 -16.04
CA ARG A 72 -20.89 47.21 -16.62
C ARG A 72 -21.61 48.17 -15.66
N HIS A 73 -21.69 47.84 -14.38
CA HIS A 73 -22.31 48.70 -13.38
C HIS A 73 -21.64 50.07 -13.34
N ASN A 74 -20.31 50.12 -13.31
CA ASN A 74 -19.56 51.38 -13.29
C ASN A 74 -19.77 52.22 -14.55
N LEU A 75 -19.83 51.58 -15.72
CA LEU A 75 -20.13 52.25 -16.99
C LEU A 75 -21.54 52.86 -16.96
N GLU A 76 -22.55 52.08 -16.57
CA GLU A 76 -23.95 52.49 -16.55
C GLU A 76 -24.22 53.57 -15.50
N LYS A 77 -23.59 53.48 -14.33
CA LYS A 77 -23.61 54.48 -13.27
C LYS A 77 -23.13 55.84 -13.77
N THR A 78 -22.08 55.86 -14.60
CA THR A 78 -21.57 57.09 -15.24
C THR A 78 -22.55 57.67 -16.26
N ALA A 79 -23.36 56.81 -16.90
CA ALA A 79 -24.43 57.20 -17.81
C ALA A 79 -25.77 57.51 -17.10
N GLY A 80 -25.80 57.55 -15.76
CA GLY A 80 -27.02 57.80 -14.98
C GLY A 80 -28.03 56.65 -14.96
N ARG A 81 -27.64 55.44 -15.39
CA ARG A 81 -28.49 54.24 -15.41
C ARG A 81 -28.12 53.28 -14.28
N GLN A 82 -29.11 52.64 -13.69
CA GLN A 82 -28.94 51.68 -12.59
C GLN A 82 -29.33 50.27 -13.06
N ILE A 83 -28.35 49.35 -13.13
CA ILE A 83 -28.57 47.96 -13.55
C ILE A 83 -28.70 46.95 -12.40
N ILE A 84 -28.40 47.37 -11.17
CA ILE A 84 -28.63 46.61 -9.93
C ILE A 84 -29.42 47.54 -9.01
N ASP A 85 -30.58 47.11 -8.52
CA ASP A 85 -31.42 47.93 -7.66
C ASP A 85 -30.76 48.23 -6.30
N LYS A 86 -31.26 49.26 -5.60
CA LYS A 86 -30.66 49.74 -4.35
C LYS A 86 -30.68 48.71 -3.22
N PHE A 87 -31.62 47.77 -3.24
CA PHE A 87 -31.73 46.72 -2.23
C PHE A 87 -30.73 45.60 -2.49
N SER A 88 -30.53 45.19 -3.74
CA SER A 88 -29.63 44.11 -4.13
C SER A 88 -28.15 44.54 -4.18
N TYR A 89 -27.86 45.83 -4.43
CA TYR A 89 -26.50 46.32 -4.65
C TYR A 89 -25.51 45.99 -3.50
N PRO A 90 -25.84 46.20 -2.22
CA PRO A 90 -24.95 45.81 -1.13
C PRO A 90 -24.63 44.31 -1.06
N TYR A 91 -25.59 43.44 -1.42
CA TYR A 91 -25.37 41.99 -1.49
C TYR A 91 -24.44 41.60 -2.63
N PHE A 92 -24.49 42.35 -3.74
CA PHE A 92 -23.58 42.15 -4.87
C PHE A 92 -22.13 42.46 -4.46
N ILE A 93 -21.88 43.55 -3.73
CA ILE A 93 -20.55 43.90 -3.20
C ILE A 93 -20.00 42.76 -2.32
N GLU A 94 -20.81 42.25 -1.39
CA GLU A 94 -20.38 41.16 -0.51
C GLU A 94 -20.16 39.85 -1.28
N THR A 95 -21.04 39.53 -2.24
CA THR A 95 -20.87 38.35 -3.11
C THR A 95 -19.56 38.45 -3.91
N ARG A 96 -19.21 39.63 -4.42
CA ARG A 96 -17.95 39.87 -5.12
C ARG A 96 -16.75 39.63 -4.21
N ARG A 97 -16.77 40.16 -2.98
CA ARG A 97 -15.72 39.92 -1.97
C ARG A 97 -15.57 38.43 -1.64
N MET A 98 -16.68 37.74 -1.39
CA MET A 98 -16.69 36.31 -1.09
C MET A 98 -16.12 35.44 -2.20
N VAL A 99 -16.52 35.70 -3.45
CA VAL A 99 -16.04 34.92 -4.60
C VAL A 99 -14.56 35.18 -4.87
N LYS A 100 -14.09 36.42 -4.74
CA LYS A 100 -12.66 36.76 -4.86
C LYS A 100 -11.83 36.02 -3.81
N ALA A 101 -12.29 35.98 -2.55
CA ALA A 101 -11.66 35.21 -1.50
C ALA A 101 -11.65 33.70 -1.79
N ALA A 102 -12.81 33.15 -2.18
CA ALA A 102 -12.95 31.73 -2.50
C ALA A 102 -12.05 31.28 -3.64
N ARG A 103 -11.81 32.15 -4.64
CA ARG A 103 -10.92 31.88 -5.77
C ARG A 103 -9.46 31.66 -5.32
N VAL A 104 -8.96 32.46 -4.38
CA VAL A 104 -7.62 32.29 -3.82
C VAL A 104 -7.50 30.90 -3.19
N TYR A 105 -8.44 30.56 -2.30
CA TYR A 105 -8.45 29.29 -1.58
C TYR A 105 -8.58 28.09 -2.53
N ALA A 106 -9.55 28.11 -3.44
CA ALA A 106 -9.81 27.00 -4.35
C ALA A 106 -8.61 26.71 -5.27
N ALA A 107 -7.96 27.76 -5.79
CA ALA A 107 -6.78 27.60 -6.63
C ALA A 107 -5.61 26.96 -5.86
N VAL A 108 -5.27 27.50 -4.69
CA VAL A 108 -4.15 26.99 -3.87
C VAL A 108 -4.44 25.56 -3.39
N HIS A 109 -5.64 25.28 -2.89
CA HIS A 109 -5.98 23.94 -2.41
C HIS A 109 -5.96 22.90 -3.53
N PHE A 110 -6.49 23.21 -4.72
CA PHE A 110 -6.42 22.31 -5.86
C PHE A 110 -4.97 21.95 -6.23
N ARG A 111 -4.09 22.96 -6.30
CA ARG A 111 -2.66 22.77 -6.58
C ARG A 111 -1.98 21.90 -5.52
N LEU A 112 -2.24 22.17 -4.24
CA LEU A 112 -1.65 21.40 -3.13
C LEU A 112 -2.13 19.94 -3.10
N GLU A 113 -3.42 19.67 -3.36
CA GLU A 113 -3.92 18.30 -3.45
C GLU A 113 -3.39 17.58 -4.70
N SER A 114 -3.23 18.29 -5.82
CA SER A 114 -2.57 17.75 -7.01
C SER A 114 -1.10 17.42 -6.75
N ALA A 115 -0.38 18.30 -6.05
CA ALA A 115 1.00 18.05 -5.64
C ALA A 115 1.13 16.84 -4.71
N ASN A 116 0.25 16.71 -3.70
CA ASN A 116 0.20 15.55 -2.82
C ASN A 116 0.01 14.25 -3.61
N GLU A 117 -0.92 14.24 -4.57
CA GLU A 117 -1.16 13.08 -5.42
C GLU A 117 0.08 12.71 -6.24
N PHE A 118 0.74 13.70 -6.85
CA PHE A 118 1.99 13.47 -7.58
C PHE A 118 3.10 12.94 -6.68
N ILE A 119 3.26 13.47 -5.45
CA ILE A 119 4.24 12.96 -4.46
C ILE A 119 3.95 11.50 -4.11
N ILE A 120 2.69 11.17 -3.81
CA ILE A 120 2.26 9.80 -3.47
C ILE A 120 2.51 8.85 -4.65
N ASN A 121 2.33 9.31 -5.88
CA ASN A 121 2.58 8.54 -7.09
C ASN A 121 4.05 8.56 -7.56
N GLY A 122 4.94 9.22 -6.82
CA GLY A 122 6.38 9.27 -7.09
C GLY A 122 6.86 10.32 -8.10
N ASP A 123 6.00 11.22 -8.58
CA ASP A 123 6.31 12.27 -9.54
C ASP A 123 6.66 13.60 -8.83
N ILE A 124 7.89 13.67 -8.32
CA ILE A 124 8.35 14.83 -7.53
C ILE A 124 8.49 16.11 -8.38
N ASP A 125 8.75 15.97 -9.68
CA ASP A 125 8.94 17.11 -10.57
C ASP A 125 7.61 17.80 -10.90
N ARG A 126 6.56 17.02 -11.20
CA ARG A 126 5.21 17.57 -11.34
C ARG A 126 4.70 18.13 -10.02
N ALA A 127 4.97 17.45 -8.90
CA ALA A 127 4.64 18.01 -7.59
C ALA A 127 5.31 19.36 -7.34
N GLY A 128 6.60 19.50 -7.67
CA GLY A 128 7.33 20.76 -7.59
C GLY A 128 6.73 21.84 -8.50
N SER A 129 6.29 21.46 -9.70
CA SER A 129 5.60 22.36 -10.63
C SER A 129 4.26 22.85 -10.09
N GLU A 130 3.46 21.96 -9.48
CA GLU A 130 2.19 22.33 -8.84
C GLU A 130 2.40 23.23 -7.61
N ILE A 131 3.43 22.99 -6.81
CA ILE A 131 3.80 23.85 -5.67
C ILE A 131 4.23 25.24 -6.15
N ALA A 132 5.04 25.32 -7.21
CA ALA A 132 5.40 26.59 -7.83
C ALA A 132 4.17 27.31 -8.42
N GLY A 133 3.27 26.55 -9.05
CA GLY A 133 1.96 27.03 -9.51
C GLY A 133 1.13 27.62 -8.36
N ALA A 134 1.08 26.94 -7.21
CA ALA A 134 0.37 27.42 -6.03
C ALA A 134 0.93 28.76 -5.53
N ARG A 135 2.26 28.96 -5.55
CA ARG A 135 2.89 30.25 -5.18
C ARG A 135 2.48 31.36 -6.15
N ASN A 136 2.50 31.06 -7.44
CA ASN A 136 2.13 32.02 -8.48
C ASN A 136 0.65 32.40 -8.39
N ASP A 137 -0.23 31.41 -8.23
CA ASP A 137 -1.68 31.61 -8.08
C ASP A 137 -1.98 32.40 -6.79
N LEU A 138 -1.32 32.07 -5.66
CA LEU A 138 -1.46 32.83 -4.41
C LEU A 138 -1.05 34.29 -4.59
N LYS A 139 0.13 34.56 -5.15
CA LYS A 139 0.64 35.92 -5.37
C LYS A 139 -0.30 36.73 -6.26
N ARG A 140 -0.69 36.15 -7.40
CA ARG A 140 -1.59 36.79 -8.38
C ARG A 140 -2.95 37.09 -7.76
N TYR A 141 -3.60 36.09 -7.16
CA TYR A 141 -4.95 36.27 -6.64
C TYR A 141 -5.00 37.11 -5.36
N ALA A 142 -3.93 37.14 -4.56
CA ALA A 142 -3.81 38.10 -3.46
C ALA A 142 -3.78 39.55 -3.97
N GLN A 143 -3.04 39.82 -5.06
CA GLN A 143 -3.01 41.14 -5.69
C GLN A 143 -4.38 41.51 -6.29
N GLU A 144 -5.01 40.59 -7.03
CA GLU A 144 -6.36 40.80 -7.59
C GLU A 144 -7.41 41.04 -6.49
N TYR A 145 -7.31 40.31 -5.37
CA TYR A 145 -8.16 40.51 -4.20
C TYR A 145 -7.97 41.90 -3.61
N ALA A 146 -6.74 42.30 -3.30
CA ALA A 146 -6.44 43.61 -2.73
C ALA A 146 -6.92 44.77 -3.62
N ALA A 147 -6.71 44.67 -4.94
CA ALA A 147 -7.22 45.64 -5.92
C ALA A 147 -8.76 45.72 -5.88
N SER A 148 -9.43 44.56 -5.88
CA SER A 148 -10.91 44.51 -5.82
C SER A 148 -11.45 45.11 -4.51
N ILE A 149 -10.78 44.89 -3.38
CA ILE A 149 -11.15 45.51 -2.10
C ILE A 149 -10.96 47.03 -2.14
N ALA A 150 -9.88 47.52 -2.75
CA ALA A 150 -9.64 48.95 -2.90
C ALA A 150 -10.70 49.63 -3.78
N GLU A 151 -11.11 48.99 -4.88
CA GLU A 151 -12.21 49.46 -5.75
C GLU A 151 -13.53 49.62 -4.99
N MET A 152 -13.81 48.71 -4.05
CA MET A 152 -15.07 48.67 -3.30
C MET A 152 -15.02 49.45 -1.98
N LYS A 153 -13.91 50.16 -1.66
CA LYS A 153 -13.66 50.78 -0.35
C LYS A 153 -14.77 51.72 0.13
N ASN A 154 -15.42 52.43 -0.81
CA ASN A 154 -16.46 53.41 -0.52
C ASN A 154 -17.87 52.91 -0.85
N GLU A 155 -18.03 51.63 -1.19
CA GLU A 155 -19.33 51.05 -1.51
C GLU A 155 -20.01 50.52 -0.25
N GLY A 156 -21.33 50.74 -0.11
CA GLY A 156 -22.09 50.30 1.05
C GLY A 156 -22.40 48.80 1.00
N GLY A 157 -21.83 48.02 1.92
CA GLY A 157 -22.15 46.61 2.15
C GLY A 157 -23.20 46.42 3.24
N VAL A 158 -23.99 45.34 3.16
CA VAL A 158 -24.93 44.92 4.21
C VAL A 158 -24.33 43.69 4.87
N PHE A 159 -23.56 43.88 5.94
CA PHE A 159 -22.93 42.76 6.64
C PHE A 159 -23.46 42.62 8.06
N ASP A 160 -24.31 41.62 8.27
CA ASP A 160 -24.69 41.14 9.60
C ASP A 160 -23.87 39.88 9.94
N HIS A 161 -22.87 40.05 10.82
CA HIS A 161 -22.00 38.97 11.28
C HIS A 161 -22.79 37.85 11.98
N SER A 162 -23.97 38.13 12.54
CA SER A 162 -24.76 37.17 13.31
C SER A 162 -25.30 36.02 12.46
N LEU A 163 -25.59 36.27 11.17
CA LEU A 163 -26.11 35.26 10.23
C LEU A 163 -25.06 34.21 9.84
N PHE A 164 -23.78 34.52 9.98
CA PHE A 164 -22.68 33.61 9.65
C PHE A 164 -22.10 32.84 10.85
N VAL A 165 -22.50 33.15 12.09
CA VAL A 165 -21.96 32.51 13.30
C VAL A 165 -22.13 30.99 13.27
N ALA A 166 -23.31 30.50 12.87
CA ALA A 166 -23.57 29.07 12.73
C ALA A 166 -22.72 28.41 11.63
N TYR A 167 -22.45 29.14 10.55
CA TYR A 167 -21.63 28.68 9.43
C TYR A 167 -20.14 28.61 9.82
N ILE A 168 -19.61 29.67 10.45
CA ILE A 168 -18.23 29.74 10.96
C ILE A 168 -18.01 28.67 12.03
N LYS A 169 -18.97 28.43 12.93
CA LYS A 169 -18.91 27.35 13.93
C LYS A 169 -18.85 25.97 13.28
N ARG A 170 -19.54 25.76 12.16
CA ARG A 170 -19.52 24.51 11.39
C ARG A 170 -18.24 24.33 10.56
N PHE A 171 -17.60 25.43 10.15
CA PHE A 171 -16.39 25.44 9.31
C PHE A 171 -15.36 26.47 9.82
N PRO A 172 -14.63 26.18 10.92
CA PRO A 172 -13.78 27.15 11.62
C PRO A 172 -12.59 27.70 10.80
N GLY A 173 -12.31 27.16 9.61
CA GLY A 173 -11.30 27.65 8.66
C GLY A 173 -11.86 28.39 7.44
N ALA A 174 -13.19 28.52 7.30
CA ALA A 174 -13.81 29.16 6.13
C ALA A 174 -13.82 30.69 6.27
N LYS A 175 -12.65 31.33 6.14
CA LYS A 175 -12.53 32.80 6.10
C LYS A 175 -12.89 33.35 4.72
N VAL A 176 -14.19 33.30 4.42
CA VAL A 176 -14.75 33.67 3.11
C VAL A 176 -14.69 35.18 2.82
N MET A 177 -14.41 36.01 3.82
CA MET A 177 -14.36 37.47 3.71
C MET A 177 -12.96 38.06 3.86
N ASP A 178 -12.02 37.29 4.38
CA ASP A 178 -10.67 37.75 4.73
C ASP A 178 -9.68 36.58 4.58
N PRO A 179 -9.18 36.35 3.35
CA PRO A 179 -8.28 35.25 3.08
C PRO A 179 -7.02 35.33 3.94
N ASN A 180 -6.71 34.25 4.64
CA ASN A 180 -5.49 34.14 5.41
C ASN A 180 -4.30 33.77 4.50
N PHE A 181 -3.74 34.77 3.81
CA PHE A 181 -2.64 34.55 2.86
C PHE A 181 -1.40 33.94 3.52
N SER A 182 -1.06 34.35 4.75
CA SER A 182 0.07 33.80 5.49
C SER A 182 -0.10 32.31 5.81
N GLU A 183 -1.32 31.87 6.14
CA GLU A 183 -1.61 30.44 6.34
C GLU A 183 -1.50 29.64 5.04
N LEU A 184 -1.95 30.20 3.91
CA LEU A 184 -1.80 29.55 2.59
C LEU A 184 -0.33 29.46 2.18
N GLU A 185 0.44 30.53 2.37
CA GLU A 185 1.88 30.54 2.13
C GLU A 185 2.60 29.51 3.00
N LYS A 186 2.23 29.42 4.29
CA LYS A 186 2.74 28.39 5.19
C LYS A 186 2.41 26.98 4.70
N LYS A 187 1.16 26.70 4.28
CA LYS A 187 0.78 25.38 3.73
C LYS A 187 1.60 24.98 2.49
N ILE A 188 1.87 25.94 1.61
CA ILE A 188 2.74 25.74 0.43
C ILE A 188 4.16 25.43 0.88
N ALA A 189 4.72 26.23 1.81
CA ALA A 189 6.08 26.04 2.31
C ALA A 189 6.26 24.71 3.07
N ASP A 190 5.29 24.34 3.92
CA ASP A 190 5.28 23.09 4.67
C ASP A 190 5.24 21.89 3.72
N LEU A 191 4.42 21.93 2.67
CA LEU A 191 4.39 20.85 1.66
C LEU A 191 5.71 20.78 0.88
N ASP A 192 6.28 21.91 0.47
CA ASP A 192 7.54 21.92 -0.27
C ASP A 192 8.71 21.38 0.55
N ALA A 193 8.77 21.74 1.84
CA ALA A 193 9.76 21.22 2.78
C ALA A 193 9.53 19.73 3.10
N GLY A 194 8.27 19.31 3.24
CA GLY A 194 7.88 17.95 3.61
C GLY A 194 7.78 16.94 2.45
N LYS A 195 7.81 17.39 1.18
CA LYS A 195 7.50 16.54 0.03
C LYS A 195 8.37 15.29 -0.07
N LEU A 196 9.64 15.37 0.31
CA LEU A 196 10.58 14.25 0.23
C LEU A 196 10.33 13.22 1.33
N ALA A 197 9.98 13.68 2.54
CA ALA A 197 9.57 12.79 3.63
C ALA A 197 8.24 12.09 3.28
N LEU A 198 7.29 12.83 2.72
CA LEU A 198 6.02 12.28 2.23
C LEU A 198 6.26 11.27 1.10
N PHE A 199 7.13 11.57 0.14
CA PHE A 199 7.53 10.62 -0.90
C PHE A 199 8.05 9.31 -0.28
N GLN A 200 8.97 9.38 0.68
CA GLN A 200 9.52 8.20 1.33
C GLN A 200 8.48 7.40 2.09
N GLU A 201 7.54 8.05 2.77
CA GLU A 201 6.46 7.39 3.50
C GLU A 201 5.62 6.48 2.59
N TYR A 202 5.33 6.94 1.37
CA TYR A 202 4.44 6.23 0.45
C TYR A 202 5.15 5.34 -0.59
N ASN A 203 6.39 5.65 -0.94
CA ASN A 203 7.09 4.99 -2.05
C ASN A 203 8.26 4.11 -1.61
N VAL A 204 8.61 4.10 -0.32
CA VAL A 204 9.78 3.39 0.19
C VAL A 204 9.37 2.37 1.25
N PRO A 205 9.24 1.09 0.88
CA PRO A 205 8.87 0.02 1.80
C PRO A 205 9.86 -0.12 2.97
N GLN A 206 9.37 -0.53 4.14
CA GLN A 206 10.22 -0.73 5.32
C GLN A 206 11.31 -1.79 5.07
N TRP A 207 10.97 -2.90 4.40
CA TRP A 207 11.94 -3.94 4.05
C TRP A 207 13.10 -3.39 3.23
N PHE A 208 12.86 -2.39 2.37
CA PHE A 208 13.91 -1.78 1.56
C PHE A 208 14.82 -0.89 2.39
N LYS A 209 14.28 -0.15 3.38
CA LYS A 209 15.09 0.60 4.35
C LYS A 209 16.03 -0.33 5.13
N ASP A 210 15.47 -1.46 5.58
CA ASP A 210 16.21 -2.47 6.34
C ASP A 210 17.29 -3.12 5.46
N GLU A 211 16.97 -3.40 4.20
CA GLU A 211 17.91 -3.98 3.24
C GLU A 211 19.05 -3.01 2.88
N MET A 212 18.74 -1.73 2.65
CA MET A 212 19.74 -0.69 2.36
C MET A 212 20.71 -0.43 3.51
N SER A 213 20.34 -0.83 4.73
CA SER A 213 21.22 -0.74 5.92
C SER A 213 22.20 -1.92 6.03
N ASN A 214 22.03 -2.97 5.22
CA ASN A 214 22.77 -4.23 5.33
C ASN A 214 23.44 -4.66 4.00
N ILE A 215 23.72 -3.70 3.11
CA ILE A 215 24.36 -4.02 1.82
C ILE A 215 25.79 -4.51 2.05
N THR A 216 26.13 -5.62 1.41
CA THR A 216 27.48 -6.16 1.30
C THR A 216 27.92 -6.11 -0.16
N LEU A 217 29.16 -5.69 -0.38
CA LEU A 217 29.81 -5.68 -1.67
C LEU A 217 30.72 -6.90 -1.79
N THR A 218 30.85 -7.45 -3.00
CA THR A 218 31.66 -8.64 -3.25
C THR A 218 32.52 -8.42 -4.48
N ALA A 219 33.83 -8.52 -4.30
CA ALA A 219 34.80 -8.61 -5.39
C ALA A 219 35.05 -10.08 -5.73
N VAL A 220 34.87 -10.46 -6.99
CA VAL A 220 35.15 -11.84 -7.46
C VAL A 220 36.55 -11.95 -8.05
N LYS A 221 37.25 -13.07 -7.78
CA LYS A 221 38.60 -13.29 -8.28
C LYS A 221 38.62 -13.44 -9.80
N THR A 222 39.58 -12.80 -10.47
CA THR A 222 39.84 -12.88 -11.91
C THR A 222 41.33 -13.12 -12.19
N SER A 223 41.65 -13.58 -13.40
CA SER A 223 43.05 -13.72 -13.85
C SER A 223 43.65 -12.38 -14.29
N SER A 224 42.86 -11.49 -14.89
CA SER A 224 43.23 -10.13 -15.29
C SER A 224 42.02 -9.39 -15.87
N ILE A 225 42.08 -8.07 -15.92
CA ILE A 225 41.16 -7.19 -16.68
C ILE A 225 41.99 -6.37 -17.68
N ILE A 226 41.53 -6.27 -18.92
CA ILE A 226 42.14 -5.42 -19.94
C ILE A 226 41.47 -4.06 -19.87
N LEU A 227 42.17 -3.04 -19.37
CA LEU A 227 41.60 -1.69 -19.25
C LEU A 227 41.41 -1.03 -20.61
N ASP A 228 40.28 -1.30 -21.25
CA ASP A 228 39.86 -0.70 -22.52
C ASP A 228 38.49 0.01 -22.42
N GLY A 229 37.84 -0.10 -21.26
CA GLY A 229 36.57 0.53 -20.94
C GLY A 229 35.35 -0.29 -21.39
N PHE A 230 35.55 -1.52 -21.90
CA PHE A 230 34.49 -2.45 -22.24
C PHE A 230 34.36 -3.53 -21.17
N LEU A 231 33.16 -3.69 -20.60
CA LEU A 231 32.88 -4.76 -19.63
C LEU A 231 32.68 -6.12 -20.34
N SER A 232 33.67 -6.59 -21.09
CA SER A 232 33.56 -7.75 -21.98
C SER A 232 34.10 -9.05 -21.38
N GLU A 233 34.96 -8.96 -20.37
CA GLU A 233 35.53 -10.09 -19.66
C GLU A 233 34.47 -10.90 -18.91
N SER A 234 34.63 -12.22 -18.90
CA SER A 234 33.72 -13.13 -18.20
C SER A 234 33.61 -12.84 -16.70
N ALA A 235 34.65 -12.26 -16.10
CA ALA A 235 34.66 -11.87 -14.69
C ALA A 235 33.58 -10.84 -14.38
N TRP A 236 33.26 -9.91 -15.30
CA TRP A 236 32.19 -8.94 -15.13
C TRP A 236 30.81 -9.59 -15.12
N ALA A 237 30.59 -10.59 -15.99
CA ALA A 237 29.34 -11.36 -16.00
C ALA A 237 29.16 -12.26 -14.76
N GLN A 238 30.26 -12.63 -14.09
CA GLN A 238 30.27 -13.42 -12.86
C GLN A 238 30.18 -12.56 -11.58
N ALA A 239 30.55 -11.29 -11.66
CA ALA A 239 30.49 -10.37 -10.54
C ALA A 239 29.03 -10.06 -10.17
N GLN A 240 28.75 -9.98 -8.87
CA GLN A 240 27.44 -9.54 -8.40
C GLN A 240 27.28 -8.04 -8.72
N PRO A 241 26.26 -7.65 -9.51
CA PRO A 241 26.06 -6.25 -9.83
C PRO A 241 25.53 -5.47 -8.63
N VAL A 242 26.03 -4.25 -8.47
CA VAL A 242 25.54 -3.23 -7.56
C VAL A 242 24.68 -2.27 -8.36
N GLU A 243 23.36 -2.46 -8.35
CA GLU A 243 22.41 -1.64 -9.12
C GLU A 243 21.64 -0.63 -8.26
N ARG A 244 21.77 -0.76 -6.95
CA ARG A 244 20.95 -0.02 -5.98
C ARG A 244 21.52 1.34 -5.69
N PHE A 245 21.39 2.25 -6.64
CA PHE A 245 21.82 3.63 -6.47
C PHE A 245 20.65 4.45 -5.94
N VAL A 246 20.76 4.94 -4.71
CA VAL A 246 19.74 5.79 -4.08
C VAL A 246 20.28 7.19 -3.82
N ALA A 247 19.44 8.20 -3.95
CA ALA A 247 19.83 9.57 -3.64
C ALA A 247 20.27 9.66 -2.16
N TRP A 248 21.37 10.35 -1.89
CA TRP A 248 21.98 10.31 -0.56
C TRP A 248 21.13 11.01 0.53
N LYS A 249 20.33 12.02 0.15
CA LYS A 249 19.42 12.75 1.05
C LYS A 249 18.06 12.10 1.19
N VAL A 250 17.63 11.36 0.16
CA VAL A 250 16.28 10.83 0.08
C VAL A 250 16.39 9.43 -0.46
N LEU A 251 15.74 8.47 0.19
CA LEU A 251 15.76 7.07 -0.23
C LEU A 251 14.95 6.84 -1.54
N LYS A 252 15.34 7.52 -2.60
CA LYS A 252 14.80 7.48 -3.96
C LYS A 252 15.85 6.80 -4.82
N HIS A 253 15.48 5.69 -5.44
CA HIS A 253 16.34 5.00 -6.39
C HIS A 253 16.57 5.85 -7.64
N ILE A 254 17.73 5.70 -8.28
CA ILE A 254 17.98 6.26 -9.61
C ILE A 254 16.94 5.70 -10.60
N ASP A 255 16.45 6.57 -11.47
CA ASP A 255 15.45 6.27 -12.51
C ASP A 255 16.07 5.88 -13.86
N THR A 256 17.40 5.83 -13.91
CA THR A 256 18.20 5.50 -15.08
C THR A 256 19.02 4.23 -14.79
N PRO A 257 19.08 3.26 -15.72
CA PRO A 257 19.88 2.05 -15.59
C PRO A 257 21.35 2.33 -15.25
N ALA A 258 21.83 1.76 -14.14
CA ALA A 258 23.23 1.83 -13.74
C ALA A 258 23.64 0.60 -12.91
N ALA A 259 24.86 0.11 -13.12
CA ALA A 259 25.44 -0.95 -12.31
C ALA A 259 26.95 -0.83 -12.16
N ALA A 260 27.42 -1.11 -10.95
CA ALA A 260 28.83 -1.30 -10.65
C ALA A 260 29.14 -2.77 -10.38
N TYR A 261 30.39 -3.16 -10.62
CA TYR A 261 30.89 -4.52 -10.48
C TYR A 261 32.26 -4.48 -9.82
N PHE A 262 32.53 -5.40 -8.89
CA PHE A 262 33.86 -5.54 -8.31
C PHE A 262 34.49 -6.87 -8.70
N THR A 263 35.74 -6.81 -9.15
CA THR A 263 36.60 -7.99 -9.37
C THR A 263 37.98 -7.72 -8.79
N TYR A 264 38.81 -8.75 -8.64
CA TYR A 264 40.19 -8.55 -8.17
C TYR A 264 41.13 -9.63 -8.67
N ASP A 265 42.41 -9.29 -8.81
CA ASP A 265 43.50 -10.25 -9.02
C ASP A 265 44.50 -10.19 -7.85
N GLU A 266 45.74 -10.66 -8.04
CA GLU A 266 46.77 -10.63 -6.98
C GLU A 266 47.26 -9.22 -6.64
N ASN A 267 47.11 -8.27 -7.56
CA ASN A 267 47.75 -6.96 -7.52
C ASN A 267 46.74 -5.81 -7.43
N ASN A 268 45.54 -5.97 -7.97
CA ASN A 268 44.56 -4.90 -8.14
C ASN A 268 43.16 -5.32 -7.67
N LEU A 269 42.46 -4.37 -7.06
CA LEU A 269 41.01 -4.32 -7.04
C LEU A 269 40.54 -3.61 -8.31
N TYR A 270 39.52 -4.14 -8.96
CA TYR A 270 38.90 -3.52 -10.12
C TYR A 270 37.47 -3.10 -9.83
N LEU A 271 37.08 -1.93 -10.36
CA LEU A 271 35.71 -1.46 -10.43
C LEU A 271 35.30 -1.36 -11.91
N GLY A 272 34.29 -2.14 -12.28
CA GLY A 272 33.56 -1.98 -13.53
C GLY A 272 32.32 -1.14 -13.29
N PHE A 273 31.97 -0.25 -14.21
CA PHE A 273 30.72 0.52 -14.14
C PHE A 273 30.08 0.65 -15.52
N ARG A 274 28.75 0.57 -15.56
CA ARG A 274 27.94 0.82 -16.75
C ARG A 274 26.74 1.66 -16.35
N ALA A 275 26.48 2.73 -17.08
CA ALA A 275 25.25 3.48 -16.95
C ALA A 275 24.70 3.90 -18.31
N GLU A 276 23.37 3.90 -18.41
CA GLU A 276 22.70 4.67 -19.43
C GLU A 276 22.80 6.16 -19.10
N GLN A 277 23.00 6.98 -20.13
CA GLN A 277 23.07 8.44 -19.99
C GLN A 277 22.59 9.07 -21.30
N LYS A 278 21.32 9.50 -21.30
CA LYS A 278 20.65 10.11 -22.46
C LYS A 278 21.35 11.35 -23.02
N TYR A 279 22.15 12.04 -22.21
CA TYR A 279 22.89 13.23 -22.62
C TYR A 279 24.37 12.99 -22.87
N ILE A 280 24.82 11.73 -22.97
CA ILE A 280 26.25 11.40 -23.05
C ILE A 280 26.99 12.11 -24.18
N ALA A 281 26.32 12.35 -25.31
CA ALA A 281 26.88 13.09 -26.45
C ALA A 281 27.13 14.58 -26.15
N SER A 282 26.43 15.16 -25.19
CA SER A 282 26.56 16.56 -24.78
C SER A 282 27.52 16.75 -23.60
N ILE A 283 28.00 15.66 -23.00
CA ILE A 283 28.90 15.69 -21.86
C ILE A 283 30.34 15.66 -22.38
N ALA A 284 31.00 16.80 -22.29
CA ALA A 284 32.39 16.98 -22.69
C ALA A 284 33.21 17.53 -21.53
N GLU A 285 34.13 16.72 -21.02
CA GLU A 285 35.02 17.10 -19.93
C GLU A 285 36.38 17.60 -20.44
N PRO A 286 36.91 18.70 -19.88
CA PRO A 286 38.31 19.04 -20.07
C PRO A 286 39.22 18.04 -19.34
N LYS A 287 40.49 18.00 -19.73
CA LYS A 287 41.51 17.27 -18.97
C LYS A 287 41.66 17.89 -17.57
N ARG A 288 41.75 17.05 -16.55
CA ARG A 288 41.91 17.44 -15.14
C ARG A 288 43.12 16.76 -14.51
N SER A 289 43.69 17.39 -13.48
CA SER A 289 44.69 16.80 -12.59
C SER A 289 44.04 16.00 -11.46
N LEU A 290 44.85 15.21 -10.74
CA LEU A 290 44.40 14.44 -9.57
C LEU A 290 43.78 15.29 -8.44
N LYS A 291 43.98 16.61 -8.46
CA LYS A 291 43.52 17.57 -7.44
C LYS A 291 42.21 18.27 -7.77
N GLU A 292 41.73 18.15 -9.01
CA GLU A 292 40.57 18.90 -9.50
C GLU A 292 39.33 18.01 -9.48
N TYR A 293 38.47 18.20 -8.48
CA TYR A 293 37.24 17.42 -8.34
C TYR A 293 36.30 17.63 -9.54
N PRO A 294 35.83 16.56 -10.20
CA PRO A 294 34.96 16.67 -11.36
C PRO A 294 33.51 16.91 -10.93
N SER A 295 33.01 18.15 -11.10
CA SER A 295 31.58 18.45 -10.96
C SER A 295 30.81 18.12 -12.24
N THR A 296 30.80 16.84 -12.62
CA THR A 296 30.22 16.31 -13.87
C THR A 296 29.82 14.84 -13.68
N GLU A 297 29.28 14.25 -14.75
CA GLU A 297 29.03 12.82 -14.89
C GLU A 297 30.25 12.00 -14.48
N SER A 298 30.13 11.27 -13.37
CA SER A 298 31.26 10.57 -12.78
C SER A 298 30.82 9.47 -11.82
N ILE A 299 31.70 8.49 -11.62
CA ILE A 299 31.58 7.50 -10.56
C ILE A 299 32.59 7.82 -9.48
N GLU A 300 32.20 7.61 -8.22
CA GLU A 300 33.09 7.69 -7.07
C GLU A 300 33.12 6.34 -6.36
N VAL A 301 34.31 5.93 -5.92
CA VAL A 301 34.48 4.82 -5.00
C VAL A 301 35.23 5.30 -3.77
N PHE A 302 34.69 4.96 -2.60
CA PHE A 302 35.37 5.16 -1.34
C PHE A 302 35.79 3.82 -0.77
N ILE A 303 37.01 3.73 -0.26
CA ILE A 303 37.59 2.50 0.25
C ILE A 303 38.16 2.75 1.64
N VAL A 304 37.80 1.88 2.57
CA VAL A 304 38.40 1.75 3.90
C VAL A 304 39.06 0.37 3.92
N PRO A 305 40.39 0.28 3.75
CA PRO A 305 41.05 -1.03 3.72
C PRO A 305 41.13 -1.68 5.11
N ASP A 306 40.84 -0.93 6.17
CA ASP A 306 40.92 -1.42 7.55
C ASP A 306 39.78 -0.84 8.39
N ALA A 307 38.71 -1.61 8.61
CA ALA A 307 37.54 -1.18 9.38
C ALA A 307 37.88 -0.78 10.83
N ASP A 308 39.00 -1.26 11.38
CA ASP A 308 39.50 -0.88 12.70
C ASP A 308 40.16 0.51 12.72
N LYS A 309 40.44 1.08 11.53
CA LYS A 309 41.00 2.43 11.34
C LYS A 309 40.13 3.25 10.38
N PRO A 310 38.86 3.50 10.72
CA PRO A 310 37.89 4.11 9.80
C PRO A 310 38.26 5.54 9.39
N ALA A 311 39.10 6.24 10.16
CA ALA A 311 39.61 7.56 9.79
C ALA A 311 40.52 7.55 8.53
N ILE A 312 41.09 6.39 8.18
CA ILE A 312 41.92 6.21 6.99
C ILE A 312 41.05 5.63 5.87
N PHE A 313 40.62 6.50 4.96
CA PHE A 313 39.84 6.11 3.80
C PHE A 313 40.34 6.83 2.54
N TYR A 314 40.02 6.26 1.39
CA TYR A 314 40.43 6.75 0.09
C TYR A 314 39.19 7.08 -0.72
N GLN A 315 39.18 8.22 -1.41
CA GLN A 315 38.16 8.58 -2.39
C GLN A 315 38.82 8.60 -3.76
N ILE A 316 38.22 7.92 -4.72
CA ILE A 316 38.64 7.91 -6.12
C ILE A 316 37.42 8.28 -6.96
N VAL A 317 37.54 9.29 -7.80
CA VAL A 317 36.47 9.74 -8.69
C VAL A 317 36.96 9.67 -10.12
N VAL A 318 36.15 9.10 -11.01
CA VAL A 318 36.45 9.00 -12.44
C VAL A 318 35.30 9.57 -13.25
N ASP A 319 35.60 10.55 -14.10
CA ASP A 319 34.63 11.15 -15.02
C ASP A 319 34.60 10.44 -16.37
N THR A 320 33.68 10.86 -17.26
CA THR A 320 33.49 10.17 -18.54
C THR A 320 34.61 10.43 -19.57
N ALA A 321 35.60 11.26 -19.25
CA ALA A 321 36.84 11.42 -20.03
C ALA A 321 38.04 10.68 -19.42
N ALA A 322 37.78 9.78 -18.45
CA ALA A 322 38.78 9.04 -17.70
C ALA A 322 39.75 9.92 -16.90
N ASN A 323 39.37 11.16 -16.56
CA ASN A 323 40.12 11.92 -15.56
C ASN A 323 39.91 11.30 -14.19
N ILE A 324 40.97 11.26 -13.38
CA ILE A 324 40.94 10.70 -12.03
C ILE A 324 41.15 11.83 -11.03
N PHE A 325 40.31 11.89 -10.01
CA PHE A 325 40.52 12.68 -8.80
C PHE A 325 40.68 11.74 -7.60
N THR A 326 41.56 12.10 -6.67
CA THR A 326 41.90 11.24 -5.53
C THR A 326 42.04 12.01 -4.23
N ILE A 327 41.51 11.46 -3.14
CA ILE A 327 41.81 11.89 -1.78
C ILE A 327 42.29 10.69 -0.97
N LYS A 328 43.36 10.86 -0.20
CA LYS A 328 43.70 9.99 0.92
C LYS A 328 43.39 10.72 2.22
N ASN A 329 42.39 10.25 2.96
CA ASN A 329 42.05 10.77 4.27
C ASN A 329 42.84 10.04 5.36
N GLY A 330 43.14 10.75 6.46
CA GLY A 330 43.91 10.29 7.60
C GLY A 330 43.97 11.41 8.65
N GLU A 331 45.10 11.60 9.32
CA GLU A 331 45.30 12.77 10.21
C GLU A 331 45.15 14.11 9.47
N LYS A 332 45.60 14.14 8.21
CA LYS A 332 45.37 15.23 7.26
C LYS A 332 44.95 14.64 5.92
N ALA A 333 43.97 15.26 5.28
CA ALA A 333 43.53 14.86 3.94
C ALA A 333 44.58 15.28 2.89
N GLU A 334 45.03 14.33 2.09
CA GLU A 334 45.92 14.53 0.95
C GLU A 334 45.09 14.51 -0.34
N ILE A 335 44.85 15.70 -0.91
CA ILE A 335 44.17 15.86 -2.21
C ILE A 335 45.18 15.69 -3.34
N GLY A 336 44.84 14.85 -4.33
CA GLY A 336 45.71 14.50 -5.45
C GLY A 336 46.76 13.45 -5.14
N TRP A 337 46.49 12.58 -4.16
CA TRP A 337 47.33 11.43 -3.85
C TRP A 337 47.56 10.51 -5.07
N ASP A 338 48.82 10.33 -5.47
CA ASP A 338 49.17 9.47 -6.60
C ASP A 338 49.18 7.98 -6.22
N GLY A 339 47.98 7.41 -6.15
CA GLY A 339 47.76 5.98 -5.89
C GLY A 339 48.01 5.07 -7.09
N LYS A 340 48.62 5.55 -8.18
CA LYS A 340 48.88 4.77 -9.41
C LYS A 340 47.63 4.11 -10.01
N MET A 341 46.47 4.75 -9.83
CA MET A 341 45.19 4.31 -10.38
C MET A 341 45.20 4.42 -11.91
N ARG A 342 44.55 3.48 -12.58
CA ARG A 342 44.40 3.48 -14.05
C ARG A 342 42.95 3.27 -14.42
N ALA A 343 42.43 4.10 -15.31
CA ALA A 343 41.05 4.05 -15.75
C ALA A 343 40.97 4.04 -17.28
N ALA A 344 40.00 3.30 -17.81
CA ALA A 344 39.60 3.35 -19.21
C ALA A 344 38.08 3.54 -19.30
N VAL A 345 37.65 4.49 -20.11
CA VAL A 345 36.23 4.82 -20.28
C VAL A 345 35.82 4.67 -21.74
N LYS A 346 34.65 4.10 -21.96
CA LYS A 346 33.99 4.05 -23.26
C LYS A 346 32.65 4.77 -23.22
N LYS A 347 32.45 5.72 -24.14
CA LYS A 347 31.14 6.32 -24.43
C LYS A 347 30.53 5.63 -25.66
N ASP A 348 29.22 5.37 -25.62
CA ASP A 348 28.42 4.94 -26.76
C ASP A 348 27.09 5.71 -26.84
N LYS A 349 26.17 5.30 -27.73
CA LYS A 349 24.90 6.01 -27.93
C LYS A 349 23.92 5.86 -26.75
N SER A 350 24.05 4.81 -25.95
CA SER A 350 23.18 4.53 -24.80
C SER A 350 23.70 5.15 -23.50
N GLY A 351 25.02 5.32 -23.39
CA GLY A 351 25.64 5.88 -22.20
C GLY A 351 27.14 5.63 -22.18
N TRP A 352 27.66 5.15 -21.05
CA TRP A 352 29.09 4.96 -20.86
C TRP A 352 29.43 3.79 -19.95
N SER A 353 30.64 3.26 -20.12
CA SER A 353 31.23 2.26 -19.23
C SER A 353 32.64 2.66 -18.81
N LEU A 354 33.04 2.15 -17.65
CA LEU A 354 34.35 2.37 -17.04
C LEU A 354 34.92 1.05 -16.57
N GLU A 355 36.24 0.94 -16.70
CA GLU A 355 37.06 0.02 -15.92
C GLU A 355 38.13 0.80 -15.17
N LEU A 356 38.21 0.59 -13.86
CA LEU A 356 39.17 1.23 -12.97
C LEU A 356 39.98 0.16 -12.25
N ALA A 357 41.31 0.19 -12.41
CA ALA A 357 42.24 -0.64 -11.65
C ALA A 357 42.86 0.15 -10.49
N MET A 358 42.79 -0.45 -9.30
CA MET A 358 43.28 0.11 -8.05
C MET A 358 44.30 -0.84 -7.40
N PRO A 359 45.61 -0.53 -7.43
CA PRO A 359 46.63 -1.41 -6.87
C PRO A 359 46.50 -1.56 -5.35
N PHE A 360 46.58 -2.80 -4.83
CA PHE A 360 46.56 -3.06 -3.38
C PHE A 360 47.73 -2.40 -2.63
N ALA A 361 48.89 -2.30 -3.29
CA ALA A 361 50.06 -1.63 -2.76
C ALA A 361 49.77 -0.16 -2.38
N SER A 362 48.87 0.51 -3.12
CA SER A 362 48.48 1.89 -2.88
C SER A 362 47.70 2.06 -1.57
N PHE A 363 46.95 1.03 -1.17
CA PHE A 363 46.21 1.02 0.10
C PHE A 363 47.06 0.53 1.29
N GLY A 364 48.27 0.03 1.03
CA GLY A 364 49.17 -0.52 2.04
C GLY A 364 48.70 -1.84 2.67
N LYS A 365 47.69 -2.49 2.07
CA LYS A 365 47.06 -3.70 2.61
C LYS A 365 46.56 -4.60 1.49
N LYS A 366 46.68 -5.91 1.67
CA LYS A 366 46.11 -6.92 0.76
C LYS A 366 44.61 -7.12 1.06
N PRO A 367 43.85 -7.75 0.14
CA PRO A 367 42.47 -8.18 0.39
C PRO A 367 42.30 -8.96 1.69
N ASP A 368 41.36 -8.53 2.54
CA ASP A 368 40.89 -9.30 3.69
C ASP A 368 39.41 -8.98 3.99
N ALA A 369 38.87 -9.58 5.05
CA ALA A 369 37.46 -9.43 5.43
C ALA A 369 37.10 -8.07 6.09
N ASN A 370 38.10 -7.23 6.41
CA ASN A 370 37.92 -5.97 7.14
C ASN A 370 37.81 -4.75 6.21
N TRP A 371 37.70 -4.95 4.90
CA TRP A 371 37.52 -3.85 3.95
C TRP A 371 36.07 -3.37 3.96
N LYS A 372 35.90 -2.06 3.80
CA LYS A 372 34.59 -1.45 3.51
C LYS A 372 34.69 -0.56 2.29
N ALA A 373 33.59 -0.44 1.55
CA ALA A 373 33.52 0.46 0.42
C ALA A 373 32.11 1.01 0.21
N ILE A 374 32.05 2.12 -0.52
CA ILE A 374 30.81 2.59 -1.15
C ILE A 374 31.12 2.95 -2.60
N VAL A 375 30.11 2.85 -3.45
CA VAL A 375 30.11 3.39 -4.81
C VAL A 375 29.04 4.45 -4.90
N ALA A 376 29.41 5.63 -5.37
CA ALA A 376 28.50 6.74 -5.63
C ALA A 376 28.52 7.11 -7.11
N TYR A 377 27.39 7.56 -7.62
CA TYR A 377 27.20 7.96 -9.01
C TYR A 377 26.70 9.40 -9.06
N ASN A 378 27.49 10.28 -9.66
CA ASN A 378 27.13 11.65 -9.93
C ASN A 378 26.53 11.71 -11.32
N HIS A 379 25.20 11.86 -11.38
CA HIS A 379 24.42 11.77 -12.59
C HIS A 379 23.99 13.16 -13.08
N ILE A 380 24.28 13.50 -14.33
CA ILE A 380 23.74 14.72 -14.94
C ILE A 380 22.30 14.46 -15.41
N SER A 381 21.33 15.04 -14.70
CA SER A 381 19.90 14.92 -15.02
C SER A 381 19.39 15.99 -15.99
N ASP A 382 20.06 17.14 -16.06
CA ASP A 382 19.83 18.18 -17.08
C ASP A 382 21.10 19.01 -17.31
N PRO A 383 21.84 18.79 -18.43
CA PRO A 383 23.07 19.53 -18.71
C PRO A 383 22.81 21.02 -18.97
N ALA A 384 21.64 21.39 -19.50
CA ALA A 384 21.31 22.79 -19.80
C ALA A 384 21.08 23.60 -18.51
N LYS A 385 20.55 22.95 -17.47
CA LYS A 385 20.35 23.56 -16.14
C LYS A 385 21.54 23.38 -15.19
N LYS A 386 22.61 22.69 -15.62
CA LYS A 386 23.73 22.27 -14.76
C LYS A 386 23.24 21.49 -13.52
N GLN A 387 22.16 20.72 -13.69
CA GLN A 387 21.58 19.93 -12.61
C GLN A 387 22.27 18.57 -12.54
N MET A 388 22.68 18.20 -11.32
CA MET A 388 23.36 16.94 -11.02
C MET A 388 22.73 16.33 -9.78
N ASP A 389 22.47 15.03 -9.86
CA ASP A 389 21.92 14.23 -8.77
C ASP A 389 22.99 13.24 -8.30
N ASN A 390 23.19 13.13 -6.98
CA ASN A 390 24.18 12.24 -6.41
C ASN A 390 23.49 11.01 -5.81
N TYR A 391 23.87 9.83 -6.30
CA TYR A 391 23.36 8.55 -5.84
C TYR A 391 24.48 7.75 -5.19
N SER A 392 24.12 6.81 -4.31
CA SER A 392 25.06 5.94 -3.60
C SER A 392 24.46 4.55 -3.44
N CYS A 393 25.32 3.53 -3.42
CA CYS A 393 24.93 2.16 -3.10
C CYS A 393 24.47 1.98 -1.64
N VAL A 394 24.68 2.98 -0.80
CA VAL A 394 24.22 3.07 0.59
C VAL A 394 23.38 4.33 0.78
N PHE A 395 22.35 4.25 1.62
CA PHE A 395 21.57 5.41 2.02
C PHE A 395 22.25 6.19 3.15
N PHE A 396 22.56 7.46 2.91
CA PHE A 396 23.25 8.32 3.88
C PHE A 396 22.32 9.14 4.77
N ASP A 397 21.02 9.16 4.49
CA ASP A 397 20.04 9.95 5.24
C ASP A 397 20.46 11.43 5.42
N GLY A 398 20.98 12.02 4.35
CA GLY A 398 21.46 13.41 4.36
C GLY A 398 22.77 13.63 5.11
N LYS A 399 23.48 12.58 5.53
CA LYS A 399 24.86 12.66 6.04
C LYS A 399 25.87 12.71 4.89
N LEU A 400 27.06 13.23 5.17
CA LEU A 400 28.14 13.34 4.20
C LEU A 400 28.81 11.98 3.94
N TYR A 401 29.39 11.76 2.76
CA TYR A 401 30.10 10.53 2.42
C TYR A 401 31.33 10.23 3.31
N LYS A 402 31.76 11.17 4.14
CA LYS A 402 32.77 10.93 5.19
C LYS A 402 32.24 10.18 6.42
N THR A 403 30.95 9.86 6.48
CA THR A 403 30.35 9.05 7.56
C THR A 403 30.63 7.57 7.30
N VAL A 404 31.82 7.15 7.72
CA VAL A 404 32.42 5.85 7.40
C VAL A 404 31.67 4.67 8.06
N GLU A 405 30.92 4.94 9.11
CA GLU A 405 30.11 3.96 9.83
C GLU A 405 29.03 3.33 8.95
N LEU A 406 28.61 4.04 7.89
CA LEU A 406 27.61 3.58 6.94
C LEU A 406 28.20 2.75 5.80
N TYR A 407 29.53 2.64 5.68
CA TYR A 407 30.12 1.94 4.54
C TYR A 407 29.81 0.44 4.60
N SER A 408 29.47 -0.12 3.44
CA SER A 408 29.23 -1.54 3.26
C SER A 408 30.53 -2.33 3.38
N SER A 409 30.46 -3.53 3.98
CA SER A 409 31.58 -4.47 3.94
C SER A 409 31.90 -4.85 2.48
N LEU A 410 33.18 -4.91 2.14
CA LEU A 410 33.69 -5.39 0.85
C LEU A 410 34.39 -6.73 1.08
N SER A 411 33.77 -7.79 0.59
CA SER A 411 34.30 -9.15 0.69
C SER A 411 35.01 -9.57 -0.60
N PHE A 412 36.01 -10.45 -0.48
CA PHE A 412 36.79 -10.98 -1.60
C PHE A 412 36.52 -12.47 -1.75
N SER A 413 35.80 -12.85 -2.81
CA SER A 413 35.42 -14.25 -3.06
C SER A 413 36.33 -14.92 -4.09
N ALA A 414 36.77 -16.14 -3.79
CA ALA A 414 37.46 -16.99 -4.75
C ALA A 414 36.50 -17.72 -5.72
N SER A 415 35.21 -17.83 -5.38
CA SER A 415 34.21 -18.53 -6.17
C SER A 415 33.26 -17.58 -6.91
N THR A 416 32.97 -17.94 -8.16
CA THR A 416 31.99 -17.30 -9.04
C THR A 416 30.63 -17.95 -8.81
N GLY A 417 30.06 -17.77 -7.63
CA GLY A 417 28.69 -18.27 -7.39
C GLY A 417 27.73 -17.58 -8.35
N THR A 418 26.87 -18.33 -9.05
CA THR A 418 25.77 -17.74 -9.81
C THR A 418 24.82 -17.06 -8.84
N PHE A 419 24.93 -15.74 -8.74
CA PHE A 419 24.00 -14.92 -7.97
C PHE A 419 22.61 -15.01 -8.61
N LYS A 420 21.62 -15.50 -7.86
CA LYS A 420 20.23 -15.52 -8.29
C LYS A 420 19.50 -14.35 -7.64
N ALA A 421 19.08 -13.38 -8.44
CA ALA A 421 18.21 -12.29 -7.98
C ALA A 421 16.95 -12.88 -7.32
N ALA A 422 16.51 -12.28 -6.21
CA ALA A 422 15.16 -12.56 -5.71
C ALA A 422 14.15 -12.17 -6.79
N ALA A 423 13.16 -13.03 -7.04
CA ALA A 423 12.07 -12.69 -7.94
C ALA A 423 11.27 -11.53 -7.33
N PRO A 424 10.72 -10.61 -8.15
CA PRO A 424 9.82 -9.59 -7.66
C PRO A 424 8.53 -10.24 -7.13
N GLU A 425 7.92 -9.60 -6.15
CA GLU A 425 6.67 -10.04 -5.53
C GLU A 425 5.50 -9.24 -6.12
N LEU A 426 4.55 -9.95 -6.71
CA LEU A 426 3.33 -9.38 -7.27
C LEU A 426 2.17 -9.66 -6.31
N PHE A 427 1.41 -8.63 -5.98
CA PHE A 427 0.29 -8.68 -5.05
C PHE A 427 -0.99 -8.21 -5.72
N VAL A 428 -2.10 -8.76 -5.26
CA VAL A 428 -3.44 -8.26 -5.54
C VAL A 428 -4.20 -8.13 -4.22
N SER A 429 -4.98 -7.06 -4.08
CA SER A 429 -5.78 -6.78 -2.89
C SER A 429 -7.06 -6.02 -3.28
N LYS A 430 -7.96 -5.78 -2.31
CA LYS A 430 -9.22 -5.05 -2.51
C LYS A 430 -10.01 -5.57 -3.72
N THR A 431 -10.04 -6.89 -3.86
CA THR A 431 -10.74 -7.57 -4.93
C THR A 431 -12.25 -7.48 -4.72
N GLY A 432 -13.00 -7.29 -5.80
CA GLY A 432 -14.46 -7.18 -5.77
C GLY A 432 -15.05 -7.48 -7.13
N MET A 433 -16.27 -7.98 -7.13
CA MET A 433 -17.04 -8.19 -8.35
C MET A 433 -18.51 -7.99 -8.04
N VAL A 434 -19.15 -7.13 -8.80
CA VAL A 434 -20.59 -6.86 -8.73
C VAL A 434 -21.16 -6.86 -10.14
N GLU A 435 -22.44 -7.18 -10.27
CA GLU A 435 -23.14 -6.95 -11.53
C GLU A 435 -23.42 -5.45 -11.70
N LYS A 436 -23.23 -4.93 -12.92
CA LYS A 436 -23.52 -3.55 -13.28
C LYS A 436 -24.06 -3.47 -14.69
N THR A 437 -25.18 -2.79 -14.86
CA THR A 437 -25.79 -2.53 -16.17
C THR A 437 -25.02 -1.45 -16.92
N HIS A 438 -24.82 -1.67 -18.23
CA HIS A 438 -24.23 -0.74 -19.20
C HIS A 438 -25.08 -0.74 -20.48
N GLU A 439 -24.69 0.07 -21.47
CA GLU A 439 -25.46 0.31 -22.70
C GLU A 439 -25.83 -0.96 -23.50
N ARG A 440 -25.08 -2.06 -23.31
CA ARG A 440 -25.25 -3.33 -24.04
C ARG A 440 -25.88 -4.44 -23.21
N GLY A 441 -26.20 -4.22 -21.94
CA GLY A 441 -26.80 -5.21 -21.05
C GLY A 441 -26.23 -5.22 -19.64
N ALA A 442 -26.32 -6.36 -18.96
CA ALA A 442 -25.74 -6.59 -17.64
C ALA A 442 -24.37 -7.26 -17.76
N GLY A 443 -23.37 -6.68 -17.10
CA GLY A 443 -21.99 -7.18 -17.11
C GLY A 443 -21.36 -7.14 -15.72
N SER A 444 -20.26 -7.86 -15.52
CA SER A 444 -19.51 -7.83 -14.26
C SER A 444 -18.60 -6.60 -14.18
N LEU A 445 -18.79 -5.75 -13.17
CA LEU A 445 -17.80 -4.74 -12.78
C LEU A 445 -16.84 -5.37 -11.77
N VAL A 446 -15.58 -5.47 -12.15
CA VAL A 446 -14.51 -6.02 -11.34
C VAL A 446 -13.65 -4.91 -10.76
N SER A 447 -13.25 -5.03 -9.50
CA SER A 447 -12.34 -4.11 -8.82
C SER A 447 -11.16 -4.84 -8.21
N TYR A 448 -9.94 -4.32 -8.34
CA TYR A 448 -8.74 -4.93 -7.76
C TYR A 448 -7.59 -3.91 -7.65
N LEU A 449 -6.72 -4.07 -6.66
CA LEU A 449 -5.57 -3.20 -6.42
C LEU A 449 -4.26 -4.01 -6.56
N PRO A 450 -3.58 -3.91 -7.72
CA PRO A 450 -2.30 -4.57 -7.96
C PRO A 450 -1.14 -3.81 -7.30
N ARG A 451 -0.08 -4.53 -6.94
CA ARG A 451 1.20 -3.97 -6.49
C ARG A 451 2.33 -4.89 -6.91
N LEU A 452 3.44 -4.35 -7.40
CA LEU A 452 4.66 -5.10 -7.72
C LEU A 452 5.82 -4.52 -6.90
N GLU A 453 6.49 -5.38 -6.13
CA GLU A 453 7.66 -5.04 -5.32
C GLU A 453 8.88 -5.79 -5.84
N THR A 454 10.03 -5.14 -5.86
CA THR A 454 11.28 -5.76 -6.31
C THR A 454 12.44 -5.25 -5.48
N SER A 455 13.36 -6.14 -5.10
CA SER A 455 14.59 -5.75 -4.43
C SER A 455 15.67 -5.29 -5.42
N ARG A 456 15.47 -5.46 -6.73
CA ARG A 456 16.40 -5.00 -7.78
C ARG A 456 15.62 -4.35 -8.92
N PRO A 457 16.21 -3.40 -9.66
CA PRO A 457 15.53 -2.80 -10.79
C PRO A 457 15.10 -3.83 -11.83
N LEU A 458 13.89 -3.64 -12.37
CA LEU A 458 13.36 -4.42 -13.48
C LEU A 458 13.33 -3.56 -14.74
N TYR A 459 13.51 -4.20 -15.87
CA TYR A 459 13.58 -3.55 -17.19
C TYR A 459 12.42 -4.05 -18.07
N ASP A 460 11.93 -3.22 -18.98
CA ASP A 460 10.85 -3.56 -19.92
C ASP A 460 9.64 -4.25 -19.24
N VAL A 461 9.19 -3.70 -18.12
CA VAL A 461 8.10 -4.25 -17.32
C VAL A 461 6.78 -4.05 -18.05
N VAL A 462 6.00 -5.13 -18.18
CA VAL A 462 4.62 -5.12 -18.67
C VAL A 462 3.78 -5.94 -17.72
N ILE A 463 2.66 -5.36 -17.26
CA ILE A 463 1.72 -6.07 -16.38
C ILE A 463 0.35 -6.11 -17.06
N ASN A 464 -0.17 -7.34 -17.21
CA ASN A 464 -1.50 -7.59 -17.76
C ASN A 464 -2.42 -8.16 -16.69
N ALA A 465 -3.68 -7.73 -16.66
CA ALA A 465 -4.75 -8.42 -15.95
C ALA A 465 -5.50 -9.31 -16.93
N ARG A 466 -5.57 -10.61 -16.64
CA ARG A 466 -6.35 -11.58 -17.40
C ARG A 466 -7.51 -12.06 -16.54
N PHE A 467 -8.70 -12.13 -17.12
CA PHE A 467 -9.88 -12.67 -16.47
C PHE A 467 -10.26 -13.97 -17.15
N LEU A 468 -10.34 -15.04 -16.36
CA LEU A 468 -10.74 -16.36 -16.80
C LEU A 468 -12.09 -16.73 -16.17
N ASP A 469 -12.93 -17.45 -16.90
CA ASP A 469 -14.16 -18.03 -16.35
C ASP A 469 -13.87 -19.29 -15.48
N SER A 470 -14.93 -19.92 -14.98
CA SER A 470 -14.85 -21.17 -14.20
C SER A 470 -14.25 -22.36 -14.96
N SER A 471 -14.26 -22.33 -16.30
CA SER A 471 -13.59 -23.31 -17.15
C SER A 471 -12.11 -22.99 -17.42
N LYS A 472 -11.58 -21.92 -16.78
CA LYS A 472 -10.24 -21.35 -17.01
C LYS A 472 -10.06 -20.80 -18.42
N LYS A 473 -11.14 -20.52 -19.15
CA LYS A 473 -11.07 -19.87 -20.46
C LYS A 473 -10.96 -18.37 -20.26
N GLN A 474 -10.03 -17.72 -20.97
CA GLN A 474 -9.88 -16.28 -20.94
C GLN A 474 -11.11 -15.60 -21.55
N VAL A 475 -11.75 -14.71 -20.78
CA VAL A 475 -12.89 -13.90 -21.21
C VAL A 475 -12.51 -12.45 -21.46
N PHE A 476 -11.47 -11.96 -20.78
CA PHE A 476 -10.97 -10.59 -20.96
C PHE A 476 -9.48 -10.50 -20.60
N MET A 477 -8.80 -9.53 -21.20
CA MET A 477 -7.42 -9.17 -20.86
C MET A 477 -7.22 -7.68 -21.09
N GLU A 478 -6.50 -7.03 -20.20
CA GLU A 478 -6.03 -5.66 -20.39
C GLU A 478 -4.59 -5.49 -19.89
N LYS A 479 -3.86 -4.55 -20.51
CA LYS A 479 -2.57 -4.10 -20.00
C LYS A 479 -2.82 -2.99 -18.99
N ILE A 480 -2.42 -3.22 -17.76
CA ILE A 480 -2.63 -2.27 -16.66
C ILE A 480 -1.40 -1.42 -16.35
N TYR A 481 -0.22 -1.86 -16.78
CA TYR A 481 1.03 -1.13 -16.58
C TYR A 481 2.09 -1.48 -17.61
N SER A 482 2.91 -0.50 -17.96
CA SER A 482 4.17 -0.72 -18.66
C SER A 482 5.19 0.36 -18.31
N ALA A 483 6.44 -0.05 -18.11
CA ALA A 483 7.56 0.86 -17.91
C ALA A 483 8.85 0.25 -18.47
N SER A 484 9.70 1.06 -19.10
CA SER A 484 11.03 0.61 -19.54
C SER A 484 11.95 0.27 -18.36
N TYR A 485 11.68 0.87 -17.19
CA TYR A 485 12.47 0.70 -15.99
C TYR A 485 11.59 0.86 -14.74
N LEU A 486 11.68 -0.09 -13.81
CA LEU A 486 10.99 -0.08 -12.53
C LEU A 486 12.01 -0.32 -11.41
N PRO A 487 12.35 0.71 -10.62
CA PRO A 487 13.44 0.57 -9.66
C PRO A 487 13.13 -0.33 -8.46
N LEU A 488 11.94 -0.20 -7.86
CA LEU A 488 11.63 -0.85 -6.57
C LEU A 488 10.17 -1.24 -6.41
N LEU A 489 9.26 -0.35 -6.76
CA LEU A 489 7.85 -0.48 -6.40
C LEU A 489 6.98 0.13 -7.49
N TRP A 490 5.95 -0.60 -7.85
CA TRP A 490 4.77 -0.06 -8.51
C TRP A 490 3.54 -0.33 -7.66
N THR A 491 2.78 0.72 -7.35
CA THR A 491 1.51 0.66 -6.63
C THR A 491 0.56 1.71 -7.19
N LEU A 492 -0.74 1.47 -7.07
CA LEU A 492 -1.77 2.44 -7.41
C LEU A 492 -2.38 3.05 -6.14
N SER A 493 -2.83 4.30 -6.23
CA SER A 493 -3.52 5.00 -5.13
C SER A 493 -4.97 4.55 -4.96
N ALA A 494 -5.57 3.96 -6.00
CA ALA A 494 -6.93 3.44 -6.03
C ALA A 494 -7.02 2.10 -6.77
N PRO A 495 -8.00 1.23 -6.45
CA PRO A 495 -8.24 0.01 -7.21
C PRO A 495 -8.55 0.29 -8.69
N VAL A 496 -8.02 -0.55 -9.58
CA VAL A 496 -8.45 -0.64 -10.97
C VAL A 496 -9.91 -1.09 -11.00
N GLN A 497 -10.70 -0.51 -11.91
CA GLN A 497 -12.07 -0.92 -12.19
C GLN A 497 -12.20 -1.33 -13.65
N THR A 498 -12.63 -2.57 -13.86
CA THR A 498 -12.75 -3.18 -15.19
C THR A 498 -14.19 -3.62 -15.40
N GLN A 499 -14.86 -3.02 -16.38
CA GLN A 499 -16.21 -3.42 -16.77
C GLN A 499 -16.11 -4.52 -17.84
N LEU A 500 -16.65 -5.69 -17.54
CA LEU A 500 -16.83 -6.77 -18.50
C LEU A 500 -18.21 -6.68 -19.16
N GLU A 501 -18.30 -7.10 -20.41
CA GLU A 501 -19.53 -7.05 -21.22
C GLU A 501 -20.56 -8.12 -20.83
N THR A 502 -20.11 -9.21 -20.19
CA THR A 502 -20.96 -10.34 -19.80
C THR A 502 -20.96 -10.48 -18.29
N ALA A 503 -22.11 -10.81 -17.71
CA ALA A 503 -22.23 -11.15 -16.30
C ALA A 503 -21.62 -12.54 -16.04
N HIS A 504 -20.78 -12.62 -15.02
CA HIS A 504 -20.16 -13.86 -14.56
C HIS A 504 -20.47 -14.10 -13.09
N ASP A 505 -20.80 -15.35 -12.75
CA ASP A 505 -20.98 -15.76 -11.35
C ASP A 505 -19.64 -15.77 -10.60
N ALA A 506 -18.55 -16.15 -11.29
CA ALA A 506 -17.21 -16.24 -10.74
C ALA A 506 -16.15 -16.03 -11.84
N LEU A 507 -15.01 -15.42 -11.47
CA LEU A 507 -13.86 -15.20 -12.35
C LEU A 507 -12.53 -15.47 -11.65
N ILE A 508 -11.51 -15.90 -12.39
CA ILE A 508 -10.12 -15.91 -11.96
C ILE A 508 -9.46 -14.66 -12.53
N LEU A 509 -8.99 -13.76 -11.67
CA LEU A 509 -8.08 -12.69 -12.06
C LEU A 509 -6.66 -13.22 -11.99
N GLU A 510 -5.94 -13.23 -13.11
CA GLU A 510 -4.49 -13.47 -13.16
C GLU A 510 -3.77 -12.17 -13.50
N LEU A 511 -2.95 -11.67 -12.59
CA LEU A 511 -2.00 -10.61 -12.87
C LEU A 511 -0.70 -11.23 -13.39
N ASP A 512 -0.26 -10.79 -14.55
CA ASP A 512 0.90 -11.30 -15.26
C ASP A 512 1.94 -10.21 -15.46
N ALA A 513 3.04 -10.25 -14.72
CA ALA A 513 4.15 -9.33 -14.87
C ALA A 513 5.29 -9.97 -15.64
N GLN A 514 5.60 -9.40 -16.80
CA GLN A 514 6.74 -9.74 -17.65
C GLN A 514 7.79 -8.64 -17.49
N TYR A 515 9.05 -9.03 -17.38
CA TYR A 515 10.14 -8.08 -17.13
C TYR A 515 11.48 -8.67 -17.56
N LYS A 516 12.51 -7.84 -17.62
CA LYS A 516 13.91 -8.24 -17.77
C LYS A 516 14.71 -7.84 -16.55
N THR A 517 15.84 -8.51 -16.35
CA THR A 517 16.92 -8.13 -15.43
C THR A 517 18.06 -7.47 -16.20
N ILE A 518 19.07 -6.92 -15.51
CA ILE A 518 20.19 -6.22 -16.15
C ILE A 518 21.00 -7.08 -17.13
N ASP A 519 20.97 -8.40 -16.97
CA ASP A 519 21.55 -9.35 -17.92
C ASP A 519 20.71 -9.54 -19.20
N GLY A 520 19.61 -8.79 -19.33
CA GLY A 520 18.69 -8.83 -20.47
C GLY A 520 17.75 -10.04 -20.50
N LYS A 521 17.83 -10.95 -19.53
CA LYS A 521 16.99 -12.16 -19.52
C LYS A 521 15.53 -11.82 -19.26
N ALA A 522 14.65 -12.34 -20.12
CA ALA A 522 13.20 -12.24 -19.93
C ALA A 522 12.73 -13.16 -18.79
N ASN A 523 11.92 -12.61 -17.91
CA ASN A 523 11.37 -13.26 -16.73
C ASN A 523 9.87 -12.95 -16.63
N ARG A 524 9.17 -13.77 -15.84
CA ARG A 524 7.73 -13.67 -15.66
C ARG A 524 7.34 -14.06 -14.24
N VAL A 525 6.44 -13.30 -13.62
CA VAL A 525 5.78 -13.66 -12.37
C VAL A 525 4.27 -13.48 -12.53
N THR A 526 3.50 -14.41 -11.99
CA THR A 526 2.04 -14.41 -12.09
C THR A 526 1.44 -14.64 -10.71
N ILE A 527 0.39 -13.90 -10.36
CA ILE A 527 -0.46 -14.15 -9.19
C ILE A 527 -1.92 -14.22 -9.61
N GLY A 528 -2.70 -15.08 -8.94
CA GLY A 528 -4.13 -15.24 -9.19
C GLY A 528 -4.98 -14.87 -7.97
N ALA A 529 -6.19 -14.38 -8.21
CA ALA A 529 -7.24 -14.24 -7.21
C ALA A 529 -8.58 -14.73 -7.77
N MET A 530 -9.42 -15.31 -6.92
CA MET A 530 -10.78 -15.73 -7.30
C MET A 530 -11.80 -14.66 -6.92
N LEU A 531 -12.67 -14.34 -7.85
CA LEU A 531 -13.70 -13.32 -7.77
C LEU A 531 -15.08 -13.98 -7.91
N GLY A 532 -16.12 -13.37 -7.36
CA GLY A 532 -17.47 -13.96 -7.43
C GLY A 532 -17.62 -15.24 -6.60
N ASP A 533 -18.60 -16.07 -6.90
CA ASP A 533 -18.89 -17.29 -6.15
C ASP A 533 -17.80 -18.35 -6.34
N THR A 534 -16.78 -18.35 -5.48
CA THR A 534 -15.59 -19.20 -5.62
C THR A 534 -15.90 -20.69 -5.57
N GLY A 535 -17.05 -21.07 -4.99
CA GLY A 535 -17.53 -22.45 -5.02
C GLY A 535 -17.73 -22.98 -6.44
N LYS A 536 -17.94 -22.11 -7.44
CA LYS A 536 -18.05 -22.48 -8.86
C LYS A 536 -16.73 -23.00 -9.47
N PHE A 537 -15.59 -22.78 -8.82
CA PHE A 537 -14.29 -23.33 -9.26
C PHE A 537 -13.99 -24.71 -8.68
N LEU A 538 -14.74 -25.13 -7.66
CA LEU A 538 -14.48 -26.37 -6.94
C LEU A 538 -15.26 -27.51 -7.59
N LYS A 539 -14.60 -28.65 -7.75
CA LYS A 539 -15.31 -29.89 -8.08
C LYS A 539 -15.94 -30.45 -6.81
N GLU A 540 -16.92 -31.34 -6.98
CA GLU A 540 -17.56 -32.03 -5.86
C GLU A 540 -16.55 -32.74 -4.94
N GLU A 541 -15.51 -33.35 -5.51
CA GLU A 541 -14.40 -34.01 -4.80
C GLU A 541 -13.50 -33.06 -4.00
N ASP A 542 -13.45 -31.77 -4.37
CA ASP A 542 -12.73 -30.73 -3.62
C ASP A 542 -13.54 -30.23 -2.42
N ILE A 543 -14.87 -30.39 -2.47
CA ILE A 543 -15.81 -29.94 -1.44
C ILE A 543 -16.09 -31.04 -0.44
N TYR A 544 -16.28 -32.28 -0.89
CA TYR A 544 -16.74 -33.40 -0.06
C TYR A 544 -15.70 -34.52 0.02
N ALA A 545 -15.50 -35.04 1.23
CA ALA A 545 -14.68 -36.23 1.47
C ALA A 545 -15.49 -37.34 2.16
N PRO A 546 -15.09 -38.62 2.04
CA PRO A 546 -15.70 -39.71 2.78
C PRO A 546 -15.69 -39.45 4.30
N GLY A 547 -16.86 -39.64 4.91
CA GLY A 547 -17.13 -39.52 6.34
C GLY A 547 -16.58 -40.69 7.15
N ASP A 548 -16.95 -40.75 8.44
CA ASP A 548 -16.56 -41.83 9.37
C ASP A 548 -17.19 -43.20 9.05
N LYS A 549 -18.35 -43.20 8.37
CA LYS A 549 -19.06 -44.41 7.96
C LYS A 549 -19.38 -44.38 6.47
N ALA A 550 -19.53 -45.57 5.86
CA ALA A 550 -19.98 -45.69 4.49
C ALA A 550 -21.32 -44.96 4.28
N GLY A 551 -21.42 -44.19 3.20
CA GLY A 551 -22.60 -43.38 2.87
C GLY A 551 -22.64 -41.98 3.52
N PHE A 552 -21.76 -41.69 4.48
CA PHE A 552 -21.61 -40.35 5.05
C PHE A 552 -20.45 -39.59 4.39
N PHE A 553 -20.58 -38.26 4.36
CA PHE A 553 -19.60 -37.34 3.80
C PHE A 553 -19.33 -36.20 4.78
N GLY A 554 -18.11 -35.68 4.76
CA GLY A 554 -17.78 -34.42 5.41
C GLY A 554 -17.38 -33.38 4.38
N ILE A 555 -17.36 -32.12 4.79
CA ILE A 555 -16.92 -31.00 3.98
C ILE A 555 -15.41 -30.82 4.21
N ALA A 556 -14.64 -30.98 3.14
CA ALA A 556 -13.18 -30.93 3.13
C ALA A 556 -12.61 -29.55 2.77
N ASN A 557 -13.43 -28.71 2.13
CA ASN A 557 -13.09 -27.32 1.82
C ASN A 557 -13.56 -26.38 2.94
N PRO A 558 -12.90 -25.23 3.16
CA PRO A 558 -13.54 -24.13 3.87
C PRO A 558 -14.94 -23.84 3.32
N PHE A 559 -15.86 -23.45 4.19
CA PHE A 559 -17.19 -23.03 3.79
C PHE A 559 -17.75 -22.01 4.77
N TRP A 560 -18.71 -21.22 4.34
CA TRP A 560 -19.34 -20.22 5.19
C TRP A 560 -20.84 -20.12 4.96
N PHE A 561 -21.56 -19.62 5.96
CA PHE A 561 -22.99 -19.35 5.89
C PHE A 561 -23.36 -18.14 6.75
N GLU A 562 -24.49 -17.50 6.45
CA GLU A 562 -24.98 -16.36 7.21
C GLU A 562 -25.49 -16.78 8.60
N SER A 563 -25.30 -15.96 9.64
CA SER A 563 -25.83 -16.28 10.97
C SER A 563 -27.29 -15.85 11.16
N LEU A 564 -27.99 -15.52 10.07
CA LEU A 564 -29.37 -15.04 10.03
C LEU A 564 -30.20 -15.81 9.01
N ALA A 565 -31.45 -16.14 9.35
CA ALA A 565 -32.45 -16.59 8.39
C ALA A 565 -33.72 -15.76 8.53
N GLY A 566 -34.11 -15.02 7.50
CA GLY A 566 -35.30 -14.15 7.53
C GLY A 566 -35.25 -13.07 8.64
N GLY A 567 -34.06 -12.62 9.02
CA GLY A 567 -33.84 -11.67 10.11
C GLY A 567 -33.73 -12.29 11.52
N GLU A 568 -33.94 -13.59 11.67
CA GLU A 568 -33.82 -14.31 12.95
C GLU A 568 -32.37 -14.80 13.18
N PRO A 569 -31.73 -14.49 14.33
CA PRO A 569 -30.43 -15.04 14.70
C PRO A 569 -30.45 -16.55 14.88
N LEU A 570 -29.59 -17.24 14.12
CA LEU A 570 -29.44 -18.69 14.17
C LEU A 570 -28.56 -19.16 15.33
N ILE A 571 -27.67 -18.28 15.82
CA ILE A 571 -26.63 -18.56 16.82
C ILE A 571 -26.61 -17.41 17.85
N SER A 572 -26.17 -17.67 19.08
CA SER A 572 -26.08 -16.67 20.15
C SER A 572 -24.66 -16.60 20.71
N PHE A 573 -24.17 -15.40 21.07
CA PHE A 573 -22.92 -15.30 21.84
C PHE A 573 -23.12 -15.61 23.33
N GLU A 574 -24.32 -15.40 23.87
CA GLU A 574 -24.59 -15.49 25.32
C GLU A 574 -24.36 -16.91 25.87
N LYS A 575 -24.88 -17.91 25.17
CA LYS A 575 -24.76 -19.33 25.50
C LYS A 575 -24.96 -20.17 24.25
N GLY A 576 -24.44 -21.40 24.28
CA GLY A 576 -24.64 -22.34 23.19
C GLY A 576 -23.73 -23.56 23.24
N THR A 577 -23.82 -24.36 22.18
CA THR A 577 -22.99 -25.55 21.94
C THR A 577 -22.64 -25.62 20.46
N ILE A 578 -21.37 -25.80 20.14
CA ILE A 578 -20.90 -26.17 18.80
C ILE A 578 -20.34 -27.57 18.88
N GLU A 579 -20.77 -28.45 18.00
CA GLU A 579 -20.16 -29.77 17.88
C GLU A 579 -20.00 -30.21 16.43
N PHE A 580 -18.95 -30.99 16.18
CA PHE A 580 -18.67 -31.58 14.88
C PHE A 580 -17.69 -32.74 15.01
N TRP A 581 -17.69 -33.60 13.99
CA TRP A 581 -16.65 -34.59 13.77
C TRP A 581 -15.56 -33.99 12.89
N LEU A 582 -14.32 -34.20 13.28
CA LEU A 582 -13.15 -33.61 12.64
C LEU A 582 -12.15 -34.70 12.26
N LYS A 583 -11.65 -34.65 11.03
CA LYS A 583 -10.52 -35.47 10.57
C LYS A 583 -9.47 -34.56 9.93
N VAL A 584 -8.25 -34.56 10.45
CA VAL A 584 -7.16 -33.69 9.98
C VAL A 584 -6.18 -34.43 9.06
N ASP A 585 -5.53 -33.68 8.19
CA ASP A 585 -4.61 -34.20 7.15
C ASP A 585 -3.15 -34.43 7.60
N GLY A 586 -2.83 -34.14 8.86
CA GLY A 586 -1.48 -34.21 9.43
C GLY A 586 -1.50 -34.68 10.89
N ASP A 587 -0.36 -35.17 11.38
CA ASP A 587 -0.21 -35.52 12.78
C ASP A 587 -0.26 -34.28 13.65
N ILE A 588 -0.92 -34.39 14.80
CA ILE A 588 -1.06 -33.32 15.79
C ILE A 588 -0.19 -33.69 16.99
N THR A 589 1.11 -33.62 16.76
CA THR A 589 2.14 -33.78 17.78
C THR A 589 2.84 -32.43 18.00
N PRO A 590 3.16 -32.04 19.25
CA PRO A 590 4.03 -30.88 19.50
C PRO A 590 5.38 -31.09 18.77
N PRO A 591 5.89 -30.16 17.96
CA PRO A 591 7.11 -30.41 17.23
C PRO A 591 8.39 -29.99 17.98
N ALA A 592 9.48 -30.67 17.62
CA ALA A 592 10.87 -30.27 17.75
C ALA A 592 11.12 -28.87 17.13
N GLU A 593 12.25 -28.25 17.52
CA GLU A 593 12.68 -26.84 17.38
C GLU A 593 12.61 -26.14 16.00
N GLN A 594 11.97 -26.71 14.97
CA GLN A 594 12.12 -26.30 13.56
C GLN A 594 10.98 -25.50 12.92
N TYR A 595 9.98 -24.99 13.66
CA TYR A 595 8.89 -24.20 13.06
C TYR A 595 8.95 -22.71 13.43
N GLY A 596 9.34 -21.88 12.45
CA GLY A 596 9.30 -20.41 12.54
C GLY A 596 7.89 -19.83 12.34
N SER A 597 7.55 -18.82 13.15
CA SER A 597 6.31 -18.01 13.18
C SER A 597 4.98 -18.77 13.40
N ASN A 598 4.18 -18.33 14.38
CA ASN A 598 2.88 -18.91 14.78
C ASN A 598 1.94 -19.15 13.58
N LYS A 599 1.78 -20.40 13.13
CA LYS A 599 0.75 -20.79 12.14
C LYS A 599 -0.31 -21.66 12.82
N TYR A 600 -1.47 -21.09 13.09
CA TYR A 600 -2.65 -21.80 13.63
C TYR A 600 -3.38 -22.58 12.51
N ARG A 601 -4.26 -23.52 12.88
CA ARG A 601 -5.32 -24.09 12.03
C ARG A 601 -6.67 -23.59 12.52
N SER A 602 -7.45 -22.89 11.70
CA SER A 602 -8.78 -22.38 12.10
C SER A 602 -9.88 -23.37 11.75
N PHE A 603 -10.53 -23.98 12.75
CA PHE A 603 -11.65 -24.90 12.51
C PHE A 603 -12.96 -24.14 12.33
N LEU A 604 -13.19 -23.08 13.13
CA LEU A 604 -14.38 -22.25 13.02
C LEU A 604 -14.10 -20.83 13.50
N TYR A 605 -14.64 -19.85 12.79
CA TYR A 605 -14.59 -18.43 13.10
C TYR A 605 -15.98 -17.80 12.93
N TRP A 606 -16.42 -17.05 13.93
CA TRP A 606 -17.65 -16.25 13.86
C TRP A 606 -17.41 -14.88 14.48
N GLY A 607 -17.36 -13.81 13.68
CA GLY A 607 -17.02 -12.50 14.22
C GLY A 607 -16.70 -11.42 13.20
N LYS A 608 -16.31 -10.26 13.72
CA LYS A 608 -15.93 -9.10 12.92
C LYS A 608 -14.63 -9.33 12.16
N PHE A 609 -14.68 -9.27 10.83
CA PHE A 609 -13.46 -9.28 10.03
C PHE A 609 -12.60 -8.02 10.22
N GLN A 610 -11.28 -8.24 10.30
CA GLN A 610 -10.28 -7.19 10.44
C GLN A 610 -9.41 -7.10 9.18
N ALA A 611 -9.72 -6.16 8.29
CA ALA A 611 -9.01 -6.02 7.00
C ALA A 611 -7.49 -5.83 7.14
N LYS A 612 -7.03 -5.14 8.20
CA LYS A 612 -5.61 -4.93 8.48
C LYS A 612 -4.90 -6.19 9.01
N TYR A 613 -5.65 -7.09 9.65
CA TYR A 613 -5.15 -8.32 10.25
C TYR A 613 -6.04 -9.49 9.81
N PRO A 614 -5.85 -10.03 8.59
CA PRO A 614 -6.78 -10.99 7.98
C PRO A 614 -6.96 -12.30 8.76
N ALA A 615 -6.01 -12.66 9.63
CA ALA A 615 -6.09 -13.76 10.61
C ALA A 615 -6.32 -13.28 12.07
N GLY A 616 -6.89 -12.08 12.26
CA GLY A 616 -7.15 -11.49 13.57
C GLY A 616 -8.33 -12.14 14.30
N ASN A 617 -8.11 -12.57 15.55
CA ASN A 617 -9.11 -13.26 16.41
C ASN A 617 -9.31 -12.58 17.78
N ASN A 618 -9.05 -11.27 17.87
CA ASN A 618 -8.99 -10.54 19.13
C ASN A 618 -10.08 -9.46 19.32
N VAL A 619 -11.08 -9.38 18.43
CA VAL A 619 -12.15 -8.36 18.49
C VAL A 619 -13.48 -8.92 18.04
N HIS A 620 -14.48 -8.86 18.92
CA HIS A 620 -15.89 -9.17 18.66
C HIS A 620 -16.07 -10.45 17.81
N CYS A 621 -15.50 -11.55 18.30
CA CYS A 621 -15.44 -12.81 17.58
C CYS A 621 -15.38 -14.02 18.52
N MET A 622 -15.87 -15.16 18.05
CA MET A 622 -15.68 -16.49 18.61
C MET A 622 -14.82 -17.31 17.65
N THR A 623 -13.83 -18.01 18.18
CA THR A 623 -12.86 -18.78 17.38
C THR A 623 -12.57 -20.13 18.01
N ILE A 624 -12.48 -21.14 17.15
CA ILE A 624 -12.01 -22.48 17.45
C ILE A 624 -10.81 -22.76 16.55
N TYR A 625 -9.63 -22.90 17.14
CA TYR A 625 -8.40 -23.07 16.38
C TYR A 625 -7.39 -23.95 17.12
N GLN A 626 -6.54 -24.62 16.36
CA GLN A 626 -5.41 -25.38 16.89
C GLN A 626 -4.10 -24.63 16.69
N ASP A 627 -3.29 -24.54 17.75
CA ASP A 627 -1.91 -24.07 17.66
C ASP A 627 -1.01 -25.24 17.29
N LYS A 628 -0.27 -25.10 16.18
CA LYS A 628 0.70 -26.11 15.74
C LYS A 628 1.91 -26.24 16.65
N LYS A 629 2.26 -25.19 17.42
CA LYS A 629 3.42 -25.21 18.32
C LYS A 629 3.19 -26.09 19.54
N TYR A 630 2.04 -25.94 20.20
CA TYR A 630 1.72 -26.68 21.42
C TYR A 630 0.71 -27.81 21.21
N ALA A 631 0.21 -28.00 19.98
CA ALA A 631 -0.87 -28.91 19.65
C ALA A 631 -2.19 -28.64 20.39
N ASN A 632 -2.32 -27.51 21.11
CA ASN A 632 -3.51 -27.15 21.86
C ASN A 632 -4.66 -26.78 20.92
N ILE A 633 -5.88 -27.21 21.25
CA ILE A 633 -7.10 -26.68 20.64
C ILE A 633 -7.68 -25.63 21.57
N TYR A 634 -7.79 -24.40 21.07
CA TYR A 634 -8.31 -23.25 21.78
C TYR A 634 -9.76 -22.98 21.39
N PHE A 635 -10.55 -22.62 22.38
CA PHE A 635 -11.88 -22.04 22.23
C PHE A 635 -11.89 -20.67 22.89
N ALA A 636 -12.03 -19.62 22.07
CA ALA A 636 -11.89 -18.24 22.53
C ALA A 636 -13.05 -17.37 22.06
N ILE A 637 -13.56 -16.51 22.95
CA ILE A 637 -14.58 -15.51 22.66
C ILE A 637 -14.02 -14.14 23.08
N CYS A 638 -14.05 -13.18 22.17
CA CYS A 638 -13.59 -11.81 22.34
C CYS A 638 -14.75 -10.84 22.14
N ASN A 639 -14.87 -9.83 22.99
CA ASN A 639 -15.89 -8.77 22.84
C ASN A 639 -15.35 -7.59 22.02
N GLU A 640 -16.18 -6.55 21.84
CA GLU A 640 -15.81 -5.35 21.08
C GLU A 640 -14.71 -4.49 21.73
N ASN A 641 -14.42 -4.71 23.02
CA ASN A 641 -13.40 -4.01 23.80
C ASN A 641 -12.09 -4.79 23.89
N TYR A 642 -11.89 -5.79 23.03
CA TYR A 642 -10.75 -6.69 23.03
C TYR A 642 -10.63 -7.57 24.28
N ASP A 643 -11.62 -7.59 25.17
CA ASP A 643 -11.61 -8.51 26.31
C ASP A 643 -11.92 -9.92 25.83
N LYS A 644 -11.41 -10.90 26.57
CA LYS A 644 -11.34 -12.29 26.10
C LYS A 644 -11.71 -13.25 27.22
N ARG A 645 -12.44 -14.30 26.84
CA ARG A 645 -12.55 -15.55 27.58
C ARG A 645 -11.99 -16.66 26.71
N ILE A 646 -11.16 -17.52 27.29
CA ILE A 646 -10.53 -18.61 26.57
C ILE A 646 -10.41 -19.84 27.44
N THR A 647 -10.66 -20.98 26.83
CA THR A 647 -10.28 -22.29 27.36
C THR A 647 -9.58 -23.08 26.26
N TYR A 648 -8.89 -24.16 26.63
CA TYR A 648 -8.19 -25.03 25.70
C TYR A 648 -8.00 -26.43 26.25
N ILE A 649 -7.70 -27.36 25.35
CA ILE A 649 -7.18 -28.69 25.70
C ILE A 649 -5.67 -28.73 25.42
N GLN A 650 -4.91 -29.42 26.28
CA GLN A 650 -3.46 -29.59 26.13
C GLN A 650 -3.15 -30.80 25.25
N GLY A 651 -3.10 -30.59 23.94
CA GLY A 651 -3.04 -31.69 22.98
C GLY A 651 -4.25 -32.64 23.07
N VAL A 652 -4.27 -33.64 22.20
CA VAL A 652 -5.22 -34.76 22.29
C VAL A 652 -4.39 -36.05 22.23
N GLU A 653 -4.34 -36.76 23.34
CA GLU A 653 -3.54 -37.99 23.44
C GLU A 653 -4.02 -39.02 22.41
N GLY A 654 -3.07 -39.55 21.62
CA GLY A 654 -3.34 -40.58 20.62
C GLY A 654 -4.08 -40.11 19.36
N TRP A 655 -4.33 -38.81 19.18
CA TRP A 655 -4.94 -38.30 17.94
C TRP A 655 -3.94 -38.34 16.78
N LYS A 656 -4.16 -39.28 15.86
CA LYS A 656 -3.30 -39.50 14.69
C LYS A 656 -3.87 -38.83 13.44
N LYS A 657 -3.02 -38.53 12.47
CA LYS A 657 -3.44 -38.13 11.12
C LYS A 657 -4.55 -39.05 10.60
N ASN A 658 -5.54 -38.45 9.93
CA ASN A 658 -6.66 -39.15 9.29
C ASN A 658 -7.57 -39.96 10.24
N THR A 659 -7.49 -39.75 11.56
CA THR A 659 -8.44 -40.33 12.51
C THR A 659 -9.53 -39.32 12.90
N TRP A 660 -10.76 -39.81 13.03
CA TRP A 660 -11.91 -38.99 13.42
C TRP A 660 -11.87 -38.65 14.90
N LEU A 661 -12.16 -37.40 15.20
CA LEU A 661 -12.28 -36.87 16.54
C LEU A 661 -13.61 -36.12 16.68
N HIS A 662 -14.40 -36.46 17.68
CA HIS A 662 -15.57 -35.63 18.02
C HIS A 662 -15.14 -34.52 18.98
N LEU A 663 -15.53 -33.29 18.65
CA LEU A 663 -15.31 -32.11 19.48
C LEU A 663 -16.64 -31.42 19.76
N ALA A 664 -16.89 -31.10 21.02
CA ALA A 664 -17.98 -30.21 21.42
C ALA A 664 -17.47 -29.05 22.29
N PHE A 665 -17.91 -27.85 21.96
CA PHE A 665 -17.54 -26.58 22.59
C PHE A 665 -18.80 -25.99 23.19
N VAL A 666 -18.83 -25.87 24.52
CA VAL A 666 -20.00 -25.46 25.27
C VAL A 666 -19.70 -24.16 25.97
N TRP A 667 -20.64 -23.21 25.98
CA TRP A 667 -20.46 -21.97 26.74
C TRP A 667 -21.75 -21.41 27.33
N ASN A 668 -21.56 -20.68 28.42
CA ASN A 668 -22.52 -19.72 28.98
C ASN A 668 -21.72 -18.57 29.59
N LEU A 669 -21.85 -17.37 29.01
CA LEU A 669 -21.02 -16.22 29.40
C LEU A 669 -21.49 -15.54 30.70
N ASN A 670 -22.66 -15.91 31.21
CA ASN A 670 -23.20 -15.38 32.45
C ASN A 670 -24.06 -16.43 33.17
N GLN A 671 -23.42 -17.48 33.67
CA GLN A 671 -24.04 -18.43 34.58
C GLN A 671 -23.62 -18.09 36.01
N ASP A 672 -24.60 -17.72 36.85
CA ASP A 672 -24.37 -17.37 38.25
C ASP A 672 -23.27 -16.31 38.44
N GLY A 673 -23.19 -15.35 37.51
CA GLY A 673 -22.20 -14.28 37.52
C GLY A 673 -20.82 -14.65 36.99
N LYS A 674 -20.64 -15.85 36.42
CA LYS A 674 -19.37 -16.34 35.86
C LYS A 674 -19.51 -16.80 34.41
N ALA A 675 -18.39 -16.75 33.68
CA ALA A 675 -18.30 -17.31 32.34
C ALA A 675 -17.88 -18.79 32.41
N ILE A 676 -18.66 -19.67 31.79
CA ILE A 676 -18.38 -21.10 31.65
C ILE A 676 -18.08 -21.37 30.19
N MET A 677 -16.95 -22.04 29.92
CA MET A 677 -16.56 -22.53 28.61
C MET A 677 -15.88 -23.89 28.78
N GLU A 678 -16.37 -24.89 28.07
CA GLU A 678 -15.93 -26.28 28.19
C GLU A 678 -15.66 -26.88 26.81
N ILE A 679 -14.68 -27.78 26.75
CA ILE A 679 -14.35 -28.55 25.54
C ILE A 679 -14.42 -30.03 25.90
N TYR A 680 -15.27 -30.75 25.17
CA TYR A 680 -15.40 -32.20 25.24
C TYR A 680 -14.71 -32.85 24.05
N VAL A 681 -13.93 -33.88 24.31
CA VAL A 681 -13.24 -34.69 23.30
C VAL A 681 -13.79 -36.10 23.37
N ASN A 682 -14.37 -36.58 22.26
CA ASN A 682 -15.08 -37.87 22.21
C ASN A 682 -16.10 -38.03 23.37
N GLY A 683 -16.76 -36.93 23.71
CA GLY A 683 -17.75 -36.85 24.78
C GLY A 683 -17.20 -36.77 26.21
N LYS A 684 -15.88 -36.70 26.42
CA LYS A 684 -15.26 -36.50 27.75
C LYS A 684 -14.78 -35.07 27.98
N LEU A 685 -15.11 -34.48 29.13
CA LEU A 685 -14.63 -33.13 29.48
C LEU A 685 -13.10 -33.11 29.53
N SER A 686 -12.48 -32.23 28.73
CA SER A 686 -11.01 -32.21 28.54
C SER A 686 -10.38 -30.82 28.66
N SER A 687 -11.19 -29.77 28.70
CA SER A 687 -10.72 -28.39 28.79
C SER A 687 -10.14 -28.03 30.15
N VAL A 688 -9.13 -27.15 30.15
CA VAL A 688 -8.71 -26.45 31.37
C VAL A 688 -9.78 -25.42 31.82
N PRO A 689 -9.73 -24.90 33.06
CA PRO A 689 -10.61 -23.81 33.48
C PRO A 689 -10.52 -22.60 32.55
N VAL A 690 -11.64 -21.89 32.37
CA VAL A 690 -11.71 -20.65 31.59
C VAL A 690 -10.71 -19.64 32.13
N LYS A 691 -10.11 -18.85 31.25
CA LYS A 691 -9.16 -17.79 31.59
C LYS A 691 -9.57 -16.48 30.95
N ASP A 692 -9.34 -15.38 31.64
CA ASP A 692 -9.33 -14.03 31.07
C ASP A 692 -7.90 -13.57 30.68
N LYS A 693 -7.70 -12.27 30.42
CA LYS A 693 -6.38 -11.70 30.08
C LYS A 693 -5.37 -11.77 31.24
N LYS A 694 -5.84 -11.79 32.49
CA LYS A 694 -5.02 -11.89 33.70
C LYS A 694 -4.76 -13.34 34.11
N GLY A 695 -5.45 -14.30 33.46
CA GLY A 695 -5.40 -15.70 33.83
C GLY A 695 -6.37 -16.07 34.96
N GLU A 696 -7.26 -15.16 35.32
CA GLU A 696 -8.25 -15.29 36.40
C GLU A 696 -9.64 -15.66 35.81
N ASN A 697 -10.54 -16.19 36.63
CA ASN A 697 -11.87 -16.63 36.18
C ASN A 697 -12.98 -16.33 37.18
N ASP A 698 -13.34 -15.07 37.34
CA ASP A 698 -14.29 -14.69 38.39
C ASP A 698 -15.43 -13.76 37.96
N SER A 699 -15.61 -13.49 36.66
CA SER A 699 -16.67 -12.57 36.21
C SER A 699 -17.37 -12.97 34.92
N ALA A 700 -18.66 -12.66 34.88
CA ALA A 700 -19.51 -12.67 33.70
C ALA A 700 -18.85 -11.91 32.55
N PHE A 701 -19.13 -12.35 31.33
CA PHE A 701 -18.52 -11.79 30.13
C PHE A 701 -19.58 -11.17 29.22
N LEU A 702 -19.66 -9.84 29.25
CA LEU A 702 -20.61 -9.11 28.42
C LEU A 702 -20.06 -8.96 26.99
N ILE A 703 -20.91 -9.29 26.03
CA ILE A 703 -20.63 -9.18 24.61
C ILE A 703 -21.89 -8.74 23.87
N LYS A 704 -21.75 -7.79 22.94
CA LYS A 704 -22.87 -7.34 22.13
C LYS A 704 -23.33 -8.44 21.16
N PRO A 705 -24.64 -8.64 20.98
CA PRO A 705 -25.15 -9.47 19.88
C PRO A 705 -24.60 -9.00 18.53
N ALA A 706 -24.33 -9.94 17.63
CA ALA A 706 -23.88 -9.63 16.27
C ALA A 706 -24.33 -10.69 15.28
N THR A 707 -24.35 -10.29 14.01
CA THR A 707 -24.93 -11.07 12.90
C THR A 707 -23.90 -11.32 11.80
N TYR A 708 -22.65 -11.60 12.19
CA TYR A 708 -21.58 -11.89 11.24
C TYR A 708 -21.75 -13.28 10.61
N GLY A 709 -21.28 -13.46 9.37
CA GLY A 709 -21.18 -14.79 8.77
C GLY A 709 -20.29 -15.73 9.59
N VAL A 710 -20.61 -17.02 9.57
CA VAL A 710 -19.83 -18.09 10.21
C VAL A 710 -18.94 -18.72 9.15
N GLN A 711 -17.63 -18.74 9.39
CA GLN A 711 -16.64 -19.42 8.57
C GLN A 711 -16.20 -20.71 9.24
N ALA A 712 -16.28 -21.83 8.53
CA ALA A 712 -15.67 -23.10 8.90
C ALA A 712 -14.43 -23.38 8.05
N GLY A 713 -13.43 -24.05 8.63
CA GLY A 713 -12.23 -24.54 7.95
C GLY A 713 -11.16 -23.50 7.58
N SER A 714 -11.34 -22.22 7.91
CA SER A 714 -10.34 -21.15 7.75
C SER A 714 -10.73 -19.90 8.56
N PHE A 715 -9.94 -18.82 8.50
CA PHE A 715 -10.45 -17.48 8.82
C PHE A 715 -11.32 -16.93 7.68
N PRO A 716 -12.13 -15.88 7.89
CA PRO A 716 -12.92 -15.27 6.83
C PRO A 716 -12.13 -14.92 5.57
N SER A 717 -10.83 -14.59 5.71
CA SER A 717 -9.91 -14.28 4.61
C SER A 717 -9.37 -15.48 3.83
N GLY A 718 -9.63 -16.70 4.29
CA GLY A 718 -9.00 -17.93 3.81
C GLY A 718 -7.63 -18.23 4.42
N GLU A 719 -7.09 -17.34 5.25
CA GLU A 719 -5.84 -17.60 5.96
C GLU A 719 -6.01 -18.70 7.03
N MET A 720 -4.88 -19.34 7.36
CA MET A 720 -4.80 -20.41 8.36
C MET A 720 -5.81 -21.56 8.12
N PRO A 721 -5.82 -22.18 6.91
CA PRO A 721 -6.74 -23.24 6.59
C PRO A 721 -6.57 -24.42 7.56
N ALA A 722 -7.70 -24.98 8.01
CA ALA A 722 -7.71 -26.15 8.88
C ALA A 722 -7.00 -27.35 8.25
N SER A 723 -7.17 -27.50 6.94
CA SER A 723 -6.82 -28.72 6.18
C SER A 723 -7.41 -29.95 6.89
N ALA A 724 -8.73 -29.93 7.03
CA ALA A 724 -9.50 -30.89 7.79
C ALA A 724 -10.86 -31.13 7.14
N VAL A 725 -11.40 -32.33 7.36
CA VAL A 725 -12.76 -32.69 6.99
C VAL A 725 -13.66 -32.46 8.19
N ILE A 726 -14.67 -31.61 8.04
CA ILE A 726 -15.69 -31.33 9.05
C ILE A 726 -16.96 -32.09 8.67
N GLN A 727 -17.44 -32.94 9.55
CA GLN A 727 -18.65 -33.72 9.36
C GLN A 727 -19.65 -33.42 10.49
N ASN A 728 -20.93 -33.31 10.13
CA ASN A 728 -22.04 -33.10 11.09
C ASN A 728 -21.86 -31.85 11.97
N LEU A 729 -21.63 -30.68 11.37
CA LEU A 729 -21.54 -29.43 12.12
C LEU A 729 -22.92 -29.06 12.69
N CYS A 730 -23.00 -28.98 14.01
CA CYS A 730 -24.18 -28.55 14.75
C CYS A 730 -23.84 -27.33 15.60
N ILE A 731 -24.69 -26.30 15.56
CA ILE A 731 -24.56 -25.11 16.40
C ILE A 731 -25.91 -24.84 17.07
N SER A 732 -25.96 -25.06 18.38
CA SER A 732 -27.11 -24.84 19.25
C SER A 732 -26.99 -23.51 19.99
N ARG A 733 -28.12 -22.83 20.19
CA ARG A 733 -28.27 -21.67 21.09
C ARG A 733 -28.40 -22.08 22.56
N GLU A 734 -28.41 -23.37 22.83
CA GLU A 734 -28.52 -23.94 24.17
C GLU A 734 -27.24 -24.68 24.58
N MET A 735 -27.01 -24.69 25.89
CA MET A 735 -25.94 -25.45 26.52
C MET A 735 -26.37 -26.92 26.63
N THR A 736 -25.99 -27.75 25.67
CA THR A 736 -26.50 -29.12 25.50
C THR A 736 -25.84 -30.11 26.46
N TYR A 737 -24.54 -29.94 26.75
CA TYR A 737 -23.78 -30.87 27.58
C TYR A 737 -23.34 -30.20 28.89
N ARG A 738 -23.34 -30.98 29.99
CA ARG A 738 -22.90 -30.55 31.33
C ARG A 738 -22.10 -31.63 32.08
N LYS A 739 -21.85 -32.76 31.42
CA LYS A 739 -21.15 -33.94 31.91
C LYS A 739 -20.76 -34.80 30.71
N ASP A 740 -19.95 -35.82 30.96
CA ASP A 740 -19.55 -36.77 29.93
C ASP A 740 -20.75 -37.41 29.22
N PHE A 741 -20.60 -37.67 27.93
CA PHE A 741 -21.61 -38.26 27.06
C PHE A 741 -20.98 -39.17 26.00
N THR A 742 -21.81 -39.92 25.27
CA THR A 742 -21.35 -40.72 24.12
C THR A 742 -21.78 -40.04 22.83
N PRO A 743 -20.83 -39.53 22.02
CA PRO A 743 -21.17 -38.80 20.80
C PRO A 743 -21.84 -39.73 19.79
N GLN A 744 -22.91 -39.25 19.19
CA GLN A 744 -23.59 -39.96 18.10
C GLN A 744 -23.11 -39.39 16.76
N ILE A 745 -22.85 -40.28 15.80
CA ILE A 745 -22.49 -39.85 14.44
C ILE A 745 -23.70 -39.22 13.74
N SER A 746 -24.89 -39.78 13.93
CA SER A 746 -26.14 -39.11 13.56
C SER A 746 -26.52 -38.13 14.67
N VAL A 747 -25.93 -36.93 14.64
CA VAL A 747 -26.37 -35.86 15.55
C VAL A 747 -27.82 -35.50 15.18
N SER A 748 -28.73 -35.56 16.15
CA SER A 748 -30.13 -35.18 15.94
C SER A 748 -30.24 -33.68 15.61
N GLU A 749 -31.18 -33.32 14.73
CA GLU A 749 -31.49 -31.91 14.43
C GLU A 749 -31.70 -31.13 15.75
N PRO A 750 -30.94 -30.03 16.02
CA PRO A 750 -31.07 -29.31 17.27
C PRO A 750 -32.45 -28.64 17.36
N GLU A 751 -33.05 -28.61 18.56
CA GLU A 751 -34.33 -27.91 18.80
C GLU A 751 -34.21 -26.40 18.52
N ASN A 752 -33.07 -25.81 18.91
CA ASN A 752 -32.76 -24.39 18.76
C ASN A 752 -31.35 -24.19 18.20
N GLY A 753 -31.17 -24.41 16.90
CA GLY A 753 -29.88 -24.27 16.26
C GLY A 753 -29.88 -24.49 14.74
N VAL A 754 -28.66 -24.56 14.19
CA VAL A 754 -28.37 -24.88 12.79
C VAL A 754 -27.56 -26.17 12.71
N TRP A 755 -27.80 -26.94 11.65
CA TRP A 755 -27.19 -28.24 11.44
C TRP A 755 -26.86 -28.47 9.96
N PHE A 756 -25.61 -28.89 9.71
CA PHE A 756 -25.15 -29.37 8.42
C PHE A 756 -24.90 -30.87 8.53
N SER A 757 -25.79 -31.64 7.91
CA SER A 757 -25.71 -33.09 7.89
C SER A 757 -24.47 -33.57 7.11
N GLY A 758 -23.92 -34.73 7.51
CA GLY A 758 -22.84 -35.40 6.80
C GLY A 758 -23.26 -36.05 5.47
N ASN A 759 -23.93 -35.27 4.62
CA ASN A 759 -24.35 -35.64 3.27
C ASN A 759 -23.57 -34.80 2.25
N LYS A 760 -23.58 -35.19 0.97
CA LYS A 760 -22.97 -34.39 -0.11
C LYS A 760 -23.82 -33.15 -0.45
N THR A 761 -23.95 -32.22 0.50
CA THR A 761 -24.68 -30.97 0.31
C THR A 761 -24.10 -29.86 1.19
N LEU A 762 -24.17 -28.61 0.70
CA LEU A 762 -23.92 -27.39 1.48
C LEU A 762 -25.23 -26.79 2.04
N GLU A 763 -26.34 -27.50 1.90
CA GLU A 763 -27.59 -27.15 2.54
C GLU A 763 -27.58 -27.60 4.00
N GLY A 764 -27.66 -26.63 4.90
CA GLY A 764 -27.96 -26.83 6.31
C GLY A 764 -29.46 -26.69 6.57
N LYS A 765 -29.90 -27.23 7.69
CA LYS A 765 -31.23 -26.99 8.25
C LYS A 765 -31.12 -26.18 9.52
N PHE A 766 -32.13 -25.39 9.82
CA PHE A 766 -32.25 -24.75 11.13
C PHE A 766 -33.62 -25.00 11.74
N LYS A 767 -33.65 -25.04 13.08
CA LYS A 767 -34.86 -24.95 13.88
C LYS A 767 -34.63 -23.91 14.96
N ILE A 768 -35.43 -22.85 15.01
CA ILE A 768 -35.30 -21.76 15.99
C ILE A 768 -36.69 -21.39 16.48
N ASN A 769 -36.95 -21.50 17.79
CA ASN A 769 -38.24 -21.16 18.39
C ASN A 769 -39.43 -21.83 17.66
N GLY A 770 -39.28 -23.10 17.28
CA GLY A 770 -40.28 -23.87 16.53
C GLY A 770 -40.35 -23.61 15.02
N LYS A 771 -39.73 -22.55 14.49
CA LYS A 771 -39.63 -22.31 13.04
C LYS A 771 -38.56 -23.22 12.44
N LYS A 772 -38.87 -23.89 11.32
CA LYS A 772 -37.93 -24.73 10.56
C LYS A 772 -37.65 -24.12 9.20
N GLY A 773 -36.42 -24.30 8.70
CA GLY A 773 -36.05 -23.88 7.35
C GLY A 773 -34.69 -24.41 6.93
N THR A 774 -34.24 -24.00 5.75
CA THR A 774 -32.93 -24.33 5.18
C THR A 774 -32.02 -23.12 5.14
N ILE A 775 -30.72 -23.36 5.22
CA ILE A 775 -29.69 -22.35 5.05
C ILE A 775 -28.64 -22.87 4.08
N LEU A 776 -28.25 -22.06 3.10
CA LEU A 776 -27.25 -22.43 2.11
C LEU A 776 -25.87 -21.92 2.55
N ALA A 777 -24.93 -22.84 2.70
CA ALA A 777 -23.52 -22.50 2.79
C ALA A 777 -22.90 -22.35 1.40
N LYS A 778 -21.77 -21.63 1.33
CA LYS A 778 -20.93 -21.51 0.14
C LYS A 778 -19.55 -22.06 0.43
N ALA A 779 -18.99 -22.84 -0.49
CA ALA A 779 -17.62 -23.32 -0.38
C ALA A 779 -16.60 -22.18 -0.66
N GLY A 780 -15.48 -22.23 0.05
CA GLY A 780 -14.47 -21.19 0.10
C GLY A 780 -14.59 -20.28 1.33
N SER A 781 -14.00 -19.10 1.22
CA SER A 781 -13.87 -18.13 2.31
C SER A 781 -14.88 -16.98 2.18
N LEU A 782 -15.37 -16.50 3.32
CA LEU A 782 -16.37 -15.42 3.45
C LEU A 782 -15.89 -14.13 2.79
N ILE A 783 -14.58 -13.88 2.83
CA ILE A 783 -13.92 -12.69 2.32
C ILE A 783 -12.87 -13.14 1.34
N LYS A 784 -13.05 -12.71 0.09
CA LYS A 784 -12.15 -13.00 -1.02
C LYS A 784 -10.92 -12.13 -0.85
N LYS A 785 -9.76 -12.77 -0.75
CA LYS A 785 -8.46 -12.10 -0.84
C LYS A 785 -7.99 -12.10 -2.29
#